data_AF-A0A3A2ZKR0-F1
#
_entry.id   AF-A0A3A2ZKR0-F1
#
_cell.length_a   1.000
_cell.length_b   1.000
_cell.length_c   1.000
_cell.angle_alpha   90.00
_cell.angle_beta   90.00
_cell.angle_gamma   90.00
#
_symmetry.space_group_name_H-M   'P 1'
#
loop_
_entity.id
_entity.type
_entity.pdbx_description
1 polymer ?
#
loop_
_entity_poly.entity_id
_entity_poly.type
_entity_poly.pdbx_seq_one_letter_code
_entity_poly.pdbx_strand_id
1 'polypeptide(L)'
;MDHTVDSESSEIDDSTKAWEVDPRSLSVSMIEDTQNRQTECGIGHRVQASRSVLALVLDSECVFAGLQGGDIVAWSLDTYDLLLSVHAHKESVLGLYLSEDGDLLFSSGGDSVVNVWSTKTFERLYSIYSHHDVGDIFAVAYSSSLKTIYCGGQNTSIQWCDISKPDSVSAENSAAHLSRRIHRFFDSRAPDGSRANSPPESNLSGTHSITHGGHVLNFKRDHHKLFSHHGYVYTMLLARGLVESAPSEEVLITGAGDGVVKLWRLGQDSNVAPTQIAKLQNGDPVLSIAVDGSFLYCGLTGGTLNIWNLDSHQLVKRITRHSGDLWAVDIIRGIAVCGDSNGVVKKFNSRFEEVGSWVAHEGTMLASAAGRFNDRRIYATGGNDNTVGIWDLTEFSLSQDELPPISNDEMVQSLAKFVAFKTISSSPKFSGECNQGAAFLRRHCNYLGAKTKLLTTGEDTNPIVYARFNASSPDKVGKTLLFYGHYDVVGADANRPKWKTDPYQLTSLNGFLYGRGVTDNKGPILAALYAAADLARQKSLRCDVVFLIEGEEESGSQGFHETVRQHKSQIGPVDWILLANSYWLDDYNPCLTYGLRGVVHANLIVTSDHPDLHSGIDGSALLDEPLKDLSMLLGTLVGPKGKINLPGFHEPVLSLTEAEKRRYAAIADVLLPHHPEIPSSDALINSLMHRWREPSLTIHSVEVPGSKIGTATISHKAKASLSIRIVPTQEADDVAANLTAFAQEQFATLESQNDLTVEITGKSDPWLGDPDNEIFETLSEAITTVWTPDHSAQKHQFPPPQQTLPDRTRE
;
A
#
# COMPACT_ATOMS: atom_id res chain seq x y z
N MET A 1 53.00 34.13 27.65
CA MET A 1 52.72 35.56 27.52
C MET A 1 51.69 35.68 26.43
N ASP A 2 50.56 36.32 26.75
CA ASP A 2 49.42 36.67 25.90
C ASP A 2 48.57 35.49 25.35
N HIS A 3 47.24 35.50 25.32
CA HIS A 3 46.22 36.46 25.75
C HIS A 3 44.86 35.71 25.84
N THR A 4 44.12 35.96 26.94
CA THR A 4 42.63 36.08 27.12
C THR A 4 41.65 35.20 26.35
N VAL A 5 40.69 34.56 27.07
CA VAL A 5 39.24 34.90 27.10
C VAL A 5 38.63 34.29 28.39
N ASP A 6 37.91 35.12 29.16
CA ASP A 6 37.24 34.81 30.43
C ASP A 6 35.90 34.08 30.25
N SER A 7 35.61 33.22 31.23
CA SER A 7 34.34 32.55 31.48
C SER A 7 33.99 32.70 32.96
N GLU A 8 32.81 33.18 33.33
CA GLU A 8 32.29 33.01 34.68
C GLU A 8 30.79 32.71 34.71
N SER A 9 30.51 31.68 35.50
CA SER A 9 29.25 31.13 36.00
C SER A 9 28.81 31.81 37.30
N SER A 10 27.51 31.83 37.61
CA SER A 10 27.06 31.67 39.02
C SER A 10 25.58 31.29 39.16
N GLU A 11 25.34 30.45 40.16
CA GLU A 11 24.10 29.88 40.68
C GLU A 11 23.22 30.93 41.40
N ILE A 12 21.89 30.74 41.43
CA ILE A 12 21.01 31.37 42.44
C ILE A 12 19.90 30.41 42.90
N ASP A 13 19.73 30.43 44.22
CA ASP A 13 18.88 29.72 45.17
C ASP A 13 17.38 30.14 45.15
N ASP A 14 16.49 29.26 45.59
CA ASP A 14 15.03 29.39 45.54
C ASP A 14 14.43 29.51 46.95
N SER A 15 13.52 30.48 47.16
CA SER A 15 12.78 30.61 48.42
C SER A 15 11.34 31.08 48.23
N THR A 16 10.47 30.38 48.96
CA THR A 16 9.00 30.38 49.03
C THR A 16 8.30 31.71 49.38
N LYS A 17 7.06 31.89 48.86
CA LYS A 17 5.89 32.37 49.64
C LYS A 17 4.54 32.15 48.92
N ALA A 18 3.57 31.61 49.65
CA ALA A 18 2.19 31.33 49.27
C ALA A 18 1.22 32.47 49.68
N TRP A 19 0.09 32.62 48.96
CA TRP A 19 -1.19 33.17 49.47
C TRP A 19 -2.38 32.57 48.68
N GLU A 20 -3.39 32.12 49.43
CA GLU A 20 -4.67 31.51 49.02
C GLU A 20 -5.69 32.53 48.46
N VAL A 21 -6.63 32.07 47.59
CA VAL A 21 -8.00 32.64 47.45
C VAL A 21 -9.01 31.52 47.10
N ASP A 22 -10.11 31.48 47.87
CA ASP A 22 -11.30 30.60 47.79
C ASP A 22 -12.49 31.32 47.06
N PRO A 23 -13.68 30.74 46.78
CA PRO A 23 -14.20 30.60 45.42
C PRO A 23 -15.61 31.19 45.28
N ARG A 24 -15.81 32.24 44.48
CA ARG A 24 -17.15 32.60 43.97
C ARG A 24 -17.04 33.76 42.99
N SER A 25 -17.88 33.68 41.95
CA SER A 25 -18.04 34.62 40.85
C SER A 25 -16.92 34.61 39.82
N LEU A 26 -17.16 33.92 38.71
CA LEU A 26 -16.93 34.48 37.39
C LEU A 26 -17.84 33.75 36.40
N SER A 27 -18.62 34.54 35.71
CA SER A 27 -19.76 34.21 34.86
C SER A 27 -19.31 33.72 33.48
N VAL A 28 -19.86 32.57 33.09
CA VAL A 28 -20.26 32.11 31.76
C VAL A 28 -19.69 32.89 30.56
N SER A 29 -18.66 32.32 29.92
CA SER A 29 -18.64 32.03 28.47
C SER A 29 -17.29 31.37 28.14
N MET A 30 -17.32 30.34 27.28
CA MET A 30 -16.25 29.39 26.93
C MET A 30 -16.21 28.12 27.81
N ILE A 31 -16.91 27.09 27.35
CA ILE A 31 -16.46 25.69 27.09
C ILE A 31 -17.65 25.02 26.39
N GLU A 32 -17.64 25.03 25.06
CA GLU A 32 -18.38 24.10 24.20
C GLU A 32 -17.44 23.78 23.04
N ASP A 33 -16.41 22.99 23.32
CA ASP A 33 -15.50 22.49 22.29
C ASP A 33 -14.94 21.12 22.69
N THR A 34 -15.81 20.21 23.12
CA THR A 34 -15.54 18.77 23.27
C THR A 34 -16.84 17.98 23.34
N GLN A 35 -17.61 17.93 22.25
CA GLN A 35 -18.70 16.96 22.08
C GLN A 35 -18.99 16.77 20.59
N ASN A 36 -18.24 15.86 19.95
CA ASN A 36 -18.67 14.97 18.85
C ASN A 36 -17.48 14.38 18.07
N ARG A 37 -16.74 13.45 18.71
CA ARG A 37 -15.97 12.41 18.00
C ARG A 37 -16.31 11.02 18.53
N GLN A 38 -17.60 10.76 18.75
CA GLN A 38 -18.15 9.42 18.79
C GLN A 38 -18.83 9.21 17.44
N THR A 39 -18.08 8.74 16.43
CA THR A 39 -18.69 8.18 15.23
C THR A 39 -18.89 6.69 15.49
N GLU A 40 -20.17 6.39 15.71
CA GLU A 40 -20.77 5.17 16.22
C GLU A 40 -20.43 3.94 15.37
N CYS A 41 -20.05 2.86 16.04
CA CYS A 41 -20.11 1.52 15.49
C CYS A 41 -21.59 1.11 15.44
N GLY A 42 -22.10 0.72 14.27
CA GLY A 42 -23.47 0.26 14.09
C GLY A 42 -23.92 -0.77 15.14
N ILE A 43 -25.05 -0.46 15.79
CA ILE A 43 -25.91 -1.25 16.69
C ILE A 43 -25.32 -2.62 17.10
N GLY A 44 -24.58 -2.64 18.22
CA GLY A 44 -24.14 -3.86 18.87
C GLY A 44 -25.19 -4.41 19.84
N HIS A 45 -25.54 -5.69 19.74
CA HIS A 45 -26.37 -6.39 20.71
C HIS A 45 -25.52 -6.88 21.90
N ARG A 46 -26.09 -7.03 23.09
CA ARG A 46 -25.36 -7.54 24.26
C ARG A 46 -26.15 -8.64 24.92
N VAL A 47 -25.50 -9.78 25.15
CA VAL A 47 -26.07 -10.91 25.89
C VAL A 47 -25.34 -11.09 27.21
N GLN A 48 -26.07 -11.55 28.23
CA GLN A 48 -25.56 -11.74 29.58
C GLN A 48 -25.20 -13.22 29.79
N ALA A 49 -23.97 -13.47 30.20
CA ALA A 49 -23.49 -14.77 30.66
C ALA A 49 -23.68 -14.90 32.19
N SER A 50 -23.65 -16.14 32.68
CA SER A 50 -23.74 -16.42 34.12
C SER A 50 -22.46 -16.04 34.88
N ARG A 51 -21.32 -16.01 34.20
CA ARG A 51 -19.96 -15.79 34.75
C ARG A 51 -19.04 -15.14 33.69
N SER A 52 -17.81 -14.82 34.08
CA SER A 52 -16.82 -14.16 33.22
C SER A 52 -16.59 -14.93 31.93
N VAL A 53 -16.54 -14.23 30.81
CA VAL A 53 -16.28 -14.82 29.50
C VAL A 53 -14.78 -14.81 29.23
N LEU A 54 -14.18 -15.99 29.07
CA LEU A 54 -12.72 -16.16 28.98
C LEU A 54 -12.25 -16.56 27.57
N ALA A 55 -13.14 -17.14 26.76
CA ALA A 55 -12.85 -17.54 25.39
C ALA A 55 -14.09 -17.34 24.52
N LEU A 56 -13.89 -16.97 23.26
CA LEU A 56 -14.95 -16.77 22.29
C LEU A 56 -14.56 -17.38 20.95
N VAL A 57 -15.57 -17.89 20.23
CA VAL A 57 -15.47 -18.26 18.83
C VAL A 57 -16.83 -18.11 18.16
N LEU A 58 -16.81 -17.80 16.86
CA LEU A 58 -18.00 -17.58 16.04
C LEU A 58 -18.06 -18.62 14.94
N ASP A 59 -19.24 -19.19 14.69
CA ASP A 59 -19.54 -19.89 13.45
C ASP A 59 -20.47 -19.03 12.57
N SER A 60 -21.11 -19.64 11.57
CA SER A 60 -22.01 -18.94 10.64
C SER A 60 -23.39 -18.62 11.21
N GLU A 61 -23.75 -19.11 12.40
CA GLU A 61 -25.10 -19.03 12.98
C GLU A 61 -25.13 -18.58 14.45
N CYS A 62 -24.07 -18.81 15.22
CA CYS A 62 -24.02 -18.59 16.65
C CYS A 62 -22.65 -18.14 17.17
N VAL A 63 -22.64 -17.59 18.39
CA VAL A 63 -21.43 -17.27 19.16
C VAL A 63 -21.30 -18.25 20.32
N PHE A 64 -20.15 -18.93 20.41
CA PHE A 64 -19.80 -19.79 21.53
C PHE A 64 -18.92 -19.03 22.52
N ALA A 65 -19.26 -19.10 23.80
CA ALA A 65 -18.46 -18.53 24.88
C ALA A 65 -18.07 -19.59 25.91
N GLY A 66 -16.78 -19.61 26.23
CA GLY A 66 -16.21 -20.38 27.32
C GLY A 66 -16.23 -19.55 28.60
N LEU A 67 -16.90 -20.06 29.63
CA LEU A 67 -17.10 -19.34 30.87
C LEU A 67 -16.11 -19.78 31.95
N GLN A 68 -15.83 -18.85 32.85
CA GLN A 68 -15.28 -19.17 34.15
C GLN A 68 -16.19 -20.18 34.85
N GLY A 69 -15.63 -21.25 35.43
CA GLY A 69 -16.41 -22.31 36.06
C GLY A 69 -16.81 -23.48 35.14
N GLY A 70 -16.41 -23.47 33.87
CA GLY A 70 -16.36 -24.66 33.03
C GLY A 70 -17.52 -24.88 32.06
N ASP A 71 -18.45 -23.93 31.99
CA ASP A 71 -19.57 -23.99 31.05
C ASP A 71 -19.18 -23.45 29.67
N ILE A 72 -19.72 -24.06 28.62
CA ILE A 72 -19.78 -23.50 27.27
C ILE A 72 -21.22 -23.14 27.00
N VAL A 73 -21.45 -21.90 26.59
CA VAL A 73 -22.76 -21.36 26.24
C VAL A 73 -22.75 -20.88 24.80
N ALA A 74 -23.88 -21.01 24.11
CA ALA A 74 -24.03 -20.56 22.72
C ALA A 74 -25.28 -19.69 22.56
N TRP A 75 -25.14 -18.56 21.86
CA TRP A 75 -26.26 -17.68 21.51
C TRP A 75 -26.42 -17.58 19.99
N SER A 76 -27.67 -17.53 19.53
CA SER A 76 -28.02 -17.30 18.13
C SER A 76 -27.56 -15.91 17.68
N LEU A 77 -26.93 -15.79 16.52
CA LEU A 77 -26.63 -14.48 15.92
C LEU A 77 -27.85 -13.85 15.23
N ASP A 78 -28.91 -14.64 14.99
CA ASP A 78 -30.16 -14.16 14.40
C ASP A 78 -31.10 -13.55 15.45
N THR A 79 -31.36 -14.32 16.52
CA THR A 79 -32.34 -13.96 17.55
C THR A 79 -31.72 -13.50 18.86
N TYR A 80 -30.42 -13.76 19.07
CA TYR A 80 -29.70 -13.52 20.33
C TYR A 80 -30.20 -14.35 21.53
N ASP A 81 -31.05 -15.35 21.27
CA ASP A 81 -31.49 -16.29 22.28
C ASP A 81 -30.38 -17.25 22.65
N LEU A 82 -30.36 -17.65 23.93
CA LEU A 82 -29.50 -18.72 24.42
C LEU A 82 -29.96 -20.04 23.80
N LEU A 83 -29.14 -20.60 22.91
CA LEU A 83 -29.40 -21.88 22.26
C LEU A 83 -29.01 -23.05 23.16
N LEU A 84 -27.94 -22.88 23.93
CA LEU A 84 -27.27 -23.98 24.60
C LEU A 84 -26.48 -23.50 25.82
N SER A 85 -26.48 -24.34 26.86
CA SER A 85 -25.54 -24.26 27.98
C SER A 85 -25.14 -25.68 28.40
N VAL A 86 -23.85 -25.98 28.35
CA VAL A 86 -23.28 -27.30 28.69
C VAL A 86 -22.09 -27.14 29.62
N HIS A 87 -22.10 -27.93 30.69
CA HIS A 87 -20.96 -28.04 31.59
C HIS A 87 -19.86 -28.91 30.95
N ALA A 88 -18.86 -28.24 30.37
CA ALA A 88 -17.85 -28.84 29.51
C ALA A 88 -16.59 -29.29 30.28
N HIS A 89 -16.17 -28.50 31.27
CA HIS A 89 -14.95 -28.70 32.04
C HIS A 89 -15.23 -28.60 33.54
N LYS A 90 -14.39 -29.23 34.38
CA LYS A 90 -14.50 -29.11 35.84
C LYS A 90 -14.07 -27.75 36.37
N GLU A 91 -13.21 -27.09 35.60
CA GLU A 91 -12.64 -25.76 35.86
C GLU A 91 -12.96 -24.86 34.67
N SER A 92 -12.57 -23.59 34.75
CA SER A 92 -12.77 -22.59 33.68
C SER A 92 -12.38 -23.08 32.29
N VAL A 93 -13.21 -22.74 31.29
CA VAL A 93 -12.87 -22.90 29.87
C VAL A 93 -11.97 -21.74 29.48
N LEU A 94 -10.73 -22.03 29.05
CA LEU A 94 -9.69 -21.03 28.83
C LEU A 94 -9.41 -20.76 27.35
N GLY A 95 -9.76 -21.70 26.47
CA GLY A 95 -9.57 -21.56 25.04
C GLY A 95 -10.70 -22.27 24.29
N LEU A 96 -11.11 -21.66 23.18
CA LEU A 96 -12.02 -22.25 22.21
C LEU A 96 -11.40 -22.13 20.81
N TYR A 97 -11.61 -23.14 19.99
CA TYR A 97 -11.18 -23.14 18.60
C TYR A 97 -12.20 -23.88 17.75
N LEU A 98 -12.55 -23.32 16.59
CA LEU A 98 -13.48 -23.92 15.64
C LEU A 98 -12.71 -24.42 14.41
N SER A 99 -13.04 -25.62 13.93
CA SER A 99 -12.42 -26.14 12.70
C SER A 99 -12.79 -25.30 11.48
N GLU A 100 -11.95 -25.31 10.44
CA GLU A 100 -12.18 -24.55 9.20
C GLU A 100 -13.52 -24.87 8.51
N ASP A 101 -14.01 -26.11 8.66
CA ASP A 101 -15.30 -26.58 8.15
C ASP A 101 -16.49 -26.28 9.09
N GLY A 102 -16.23 -25.77 10.30
CA GLY A 102 -17.25 -25.44 11.30
C GLY A 102 -17.89 -26.66 11.98
N ASP A 103 -17.45 -27.89 11.69
CA ASP A 103 -18.08 -29.11 12.18
C ASP A 103 -17.62 -29.52 13.61
N LEU A 104 -16.44 -29.06 14.03
CA LEU A 104 -15.81 -29.41 15.30
C LEU A 104 -15.48 -28.17 16.13
N LEU A 105 -15.90 -28.18 17.39
CA LEU A 105 -15.52 -27.21 18.40
C LEU A 105 -14.53 -27.86 19.37
N PHE A 106 -13.40 -27.21 19.61
CA PHE A 106 -12.39 -27.63 20.57
C PHE A 106 -12.43 -26.69 21.78
N SER A 107 -12.40 -27.25 22.98
CA SER A 107 -12.35 -26.48 24.22
C SER A 107 -11.20 -26.94 25.11
N SER A 108 -10.40 -26.00 25.60
CA SER A 108 -9.35 -26.26 26.57
C SER A 108 -9.73 -25.72 27.93
N GLY A 109 -9.45 -26.50 28.99
CA GLY A 109 -9.85 -26.15 30.35
C GLY A 109 -8.68 -25.97 31.31
N GLY A 110 -8.96 -25.29 32.41
CA GLY A 110 -8.08 -25.28 33.58
C GLY A 110 -7.93 -26.67 34.21
N ASP A 111 -8.81 -27.62 33.88
CA ASP A 111 -8.74 -29.00 34.37
C ASP A 111 -7.71 -29.88 33.62
N SER A 112 -6.85 -29.26 32.81
CA SER A 112 -5.80 -29.92 32.00
C SER A 112 -6.34 -30.86 30.92
N VAL A 113 -7.58 -30.65 30.48
CA VAL A 113 -8.26 -31.46 29.45
C VAL A 113 -8.54 -30.61 28.21
N VAL A 114 -8.45 -31.24 27.04
CA VAL A 114 -9.01 -30.71 25.79
C VAL A 114 -10.20 -31.57 25.38
N ASN A 115 -11.39 -30.97 25.26
CA ASN A 115 -12.59 -31.65 24.76
C ASN A 115 -12.85 -31.27 23.30
N VAL A 116 -13.43 -32.20 22.55
CA VAL A 116 -13.84 -32.03 21.16
C VAL A 116 -15.33 -32.29 21.05
N TRP A 117 -16.05 -31.37 20.43
CA TRP A 117 -17.50 -31.36 20.36
C TRP A 117 -17.95 -31.30 18.90
N SER A 118 -19.05 -31.96 18.56
CA SER A 118 -19.72 -31.74 17.29
C SER A 118 -20.54 -30.45 17.37
N THR A 119 -20.37 -29.49 16.47
CA THR A 119 -21.17 -28.25 16.48
C THR A 119 -22.64 -28.49 16.15
N LYS A 120 -22.93 -29.51 15.33
CA LYS A 120 -24.30 -29.87 14.90
C LYS A 120 -25.16 -30.48 15.99
N THR A 121 -24.58 -31.37 16.81
CA THR A 121 -25.31 -32.11 17.85
C THR A 121 -24.98 -31.64 19.26
N PHE A 122 -23.87 -30.90 19.40
CA PHE A 122 -23.23 -30.56 20.66
C PHE A 122 -22.90 -31.75 21.57
N GLU A 123 -22.78 -32.94 20.99
CA GLU A 123 -22.28 -34.10 21.71
C GLU A 123 -20.75 -34.04 21.79
N ARG A 124 -20.23 -34.40 22.97
CA ARG A 124 -18.79 -34.54 23.18
C ARG A 124 -18.29 -35.78 22.45
N LEU A 125 -17.43 -35.57 21.46
CA LEU A 125 -16.83 -36.64 20.64
C LEU A 125 -15.58 -37.21 21.31
N TYR A 126 -14.71 -36.35 21.85
CA TYR A 126 -13.45 -36.76 22.45
C TYR A 126 -13.15 -35.98 23.73
N SER A 127 -12.48 -36.63 24.67
CA SER A 127 -11.80 -36.00 25.81
C SER A 127 -10.34 -36.42 25.81
N ILE A 128 -9.44 -35.45 25.65
CA ILE A 128 -8.01 -35.68 25.46
C ILE A 128 -7.26 -35.27 26.71
N TYR A 129 -6.54 -36.23 27.29
CA TYR A 129 -5.77 -36.06 28.53
C TYR A 129 -4.28 -36.02 28.24
N SER A 130 -3.55 -35.19 28.98
CA SER A 130 -2.09 -35.24 28.98
C SER A 130 -1.58 -36.30 29.95
N HIS A 131 -0.51 -37.00 29.57
CA HIS A 131 0.27 -37.81 30.49
C HIS A 131 1.14 -37.00 31.45
N HIS A 132 1.34 -35.71 31.16
CA HIS A 132 2.17 -34.80 31.93
C HIS A 132 1.30 -33.84 32.73
N ASP A 133 1.81 -33.36 33.87
CA ASP A 133 1.19 -32.23 34.56
C ASP A 133 1.40 -30.96 33.73
N VAL A 134 0.39 -30.61 32.95
CA VAL A 134 0.40 -29.44 32.05
C VAL A 134 -0.12 -28.18 32.72
N GLY A 135 -0.78 -28.31 33.87
CA GLY A 135 -1.56 -27.23 34.47
C GLY A 135 -2.68 -26.77 33.56
N ASP A 136 -2.95 -25.47 33.57
CA ASP A 136 -3.98 -24.86 32.73
C ASP A 136 -3.57 -24.91 31.24
N ILE A 137 -4.53 -25.22 30.36
CA ILE A 137 -4.32 -25.20 28.90
C ILE A 137 -4.97 -23.94 28.33
N PHE A 138 -4.16 -22.94 28.01
CA PHE A 138 -4.64 -21.62 27.59
C PHE A 138 -4.98 -21.52 26.10
N ALA A 139 -4.29 -22.30 25.26
CA ALA A 139 -4.41 -22.14 23.82
C ALA A 139 -4.51 -23.50 23.11
N VAL A 140 -5.36 -23.56 22.09
CA VAL A 140 -5.59 -24.75 21.26
C VAL A 140 -5.75 -24.33 19.80
N ALA A 141 -5.19 -25.12 18.89
CA ALA A 141 -5.34 -24.97 17.44
C ALA A 141 -5.48 -26.34 16.77
N TYR A 142 -6.23 -26.41 15.67
CA TYR A 142 -6.49 -27.66 14.96
C TYR A 142 -6.14 -27.54 13.47
N SER A 143 -5.28 -28.44 12.99
CA SER A 143 -4.98 -28.58 11.57
C SER A 143 -5.94 -29.59 10.94
N SER A 144 -6.83 -29.10 10.07
CA SER A 144 -7.74 -29.93 9.28
C SER A 144 -7.00 -30.83 8.29
N SER A 145 -5.81 -30.39 7.82
CA SER A 145 -5.01 -31.12 6.84
C SER A 145 -4.29 -32.31 7.47
N LEU A 146 -3.75 -32.14 8.67
CA LEU A 146 -3.06 -33.18 9.43
C LEU A 146 -3.98 -33.95 10.39
N LYS A 147 -5.25 -33.52 10.52
CA LYS A 147 -6.20 -34.01 11.52
C LYS A 147 -5.60 -34.02 12.94
N THR A 148 -4.76 -33.03 13.24
CA THR A 148 -3.94 -32.96 14.46
C THR A 148 -4.27 -31.71 15.26
N ILE A 149 -4.49 -31.89 16.55
CA ILE A 149 -4.68 -30.81 17.53
C ILE A 149 -3.33 -30.45 18.12
N TYR A 150 -3.10 -29.16 18.34
CA TYR A 150 -1.98 -28.60 19.09
C TYR A 150 -2.53 -27.85 20.30
N CYS A 151 -1.89 -27.99 21.46
CA CYS A 151 -2.27 -27.23 22.65
C CYS A 151 -1.06 -26.72 23.44
N GLY A 152 -1.24 -25.56 24.07
CA GLY A 152 -0.23 -24.84 24.83
C GLY A 152 -0.62 -24.75 26.30
N GLY A 153 0.27 -25.21 27.17
CA GLY A 153 0.00 -25.34 28.61
C GLY A 153 0.81 -24.40 29.50
N GLN A 154 0.39 -24.32 30.76
CA GLN A 154 1.08 -23.62 31.84
C GLN A 154 2.49 -24.18 32.09
N ASN A 155 2.72 -25.47 31.83
CA ASN A 155 4.04 -26.07 31.94
C ASN A 155 5.02 -25.70 30.79
N THR A 156 4.70 -24.69 29.98
CA THR A 156 5.52 -24.17 28.86
C THR A 156 5.70 -25.14 27.68
N SER A 157 4.92 -26.21 27.64
CA SER A 157 4.96 -27.21 26.57
C SER A 157 3.92 -26.96 25.48
N ILE A 158 4.28 -27.38 24.25
CA ILE A 158 3.34 -27.61 23.15
C ILE A 158 3.14 -29.13 23.06
N GLN A 159 1.90 -29.59 23.06
CA GLN A 159 1.54 -31.00 22.85
C GLN A 159 0.68 -31.14 21.60
N TRP A 160 0.73 -32.31 20.96
CA TRP A 160 -0.08 -32.58 19.77
C TRP A 160 -0.67 -33.98 19.72
N CYS A 161 -1.85 -34.12 19.15
CA CYS A 161 -2.58 -35.38 19.06
C CYS A 161 -3.34 -35.49 17.74
N ASP A 162 -3.14 -36.60 17.04
CA ASP A 162 -3.93 -36.97 15.86
C ASP A 162 -5.25 -37.61 16.31
N ILE A 163 -6.37 -37.03 15.91
CA ILE A 163 -7.71 -37.52 16.29
C ILE A 163 -8.28 -38.55 15.30
N SER A 164 -7.63 -38.78 14.16
CA SER A 164 -8.06 -39.74 13.14
C SER A 164 -7.68 -41.19 13.46
N LYS A 165 -6.67 -41.38 14.32
CA LYS A 165 -6.15 -42.69 14.75
C LYS A 165 -6.33 -42.83 16.26
N PRO A 166 -7.54 -43.16 16.75
CA PRO A 166 -7.71 -43.51 18.15
C PRO A 166 -6.85 -44.75 18.44
N ASP A 167 -5.78 -44.60 19.21
CA ASP A 167 -4.99 -45.73 19.66
C ASP A 167 -5.93 -46.73 20.37
N SER A 168 -5.91 -47.99 19.92
CA SER A 168 -6.72 -49.08 20.45
C SER A 168 -6.22 -49.50 21.83
N VAL A 169 -6.33 -48.62 22.83
CA VAL A 169 -6.06 -48.95 24.23
C VAL A 169 -7.36 -48.80 25.01
N SER A 170 -7.83 -49.97 25.45
CA SER A 170 -9.02 -50.27 26.24
C SER A 170 -9.38 -49.23 27.29
N ALA A 171 -10.69 -48.97 27.39
CA ALA A 171 -11.39 -48.15 28.37
C ALA A 171 -11.24 -48.55 29.86
N GLU A 172 -10.25 -49.35 30.24
CA GLU A 172 -10.17 -49.97 31.56
C GLU A 172 -9.34 -49.21 32.62
N ASN A 173 -8.67 -48.09 32.28
CA ASN A 173 -7.92 -47.29 33.27
C ASN A 173 -8.56 -45.90 33.57
N SER A 174 -9.86 -45.74 33.32
CA SER A 174 -10.60 -44.50 33.56
C SER A 174 -10.52 -43.96 35.01
N ALA A 175 -10.30 -44.82 36.01
CA ALA A 175 -10.26 -44.42 37.42
C ALA A 175 -8.91 -43.85 37.91
N ALA A 176 -7.81 -44.07 37.17
CA ALA A 176 -6.46 -43.64 37.58
C ALA A 176 -6.06 -42.25 37.04
N HIS A 177 -6.78 -41.73 36.06
CA HIS A 177 -6.47 -40.47 35.36
C HIS A 177 -7.17 -39.23 35.94
N LEU A 178 -7.68 -39.31 37.18
CA LEU A 178 -8.12 -38.13 37.92
C LEU A 178 -6.94 -37.17 38.06
N SER A 179 -7.07 -36.00 37.45
CA SER A 179 -6.27 -34.77 37.59
C SER A 179 -5.90 -34.50 39.07
N ARG A 180 -4.90 -35.20 39.60
CA ARG A 180 -4.32 -34.93 40.91
C ARG A 180 -3.33 -33.78 40.75
N ARG A 181 -3.86 -32.55 40.66
CA ARG A 181 -3.01 -31.35 40.86
C ARG A 181 -2.39 -31.42 42.24
N ILE A 182 -1.06 -31.34 42.32
CA ILE A 182 -0.33 -31.27 43.60
C ILE A 182 -0.17 -29.81 44.06
N HIS A 183 -0.39 -28.82 43.20
CA HIS A 183 -0.14 -27.41 43.53
C HIS A 183 -1.31 -26.46 43.27
N ARG A 184 -1.67 -25.72 44.32
CA ARG A 184 -2.85 -24.84 44.46
C ARG A 184 -2.47 -23.36 44.35
N PHE A 185 -1.85 -22.96 43.24
CA PHE A 185 -1.32 -21.59 43.12
C PHE A 185 -2.41 -20.51 43.05
N PHE A 186 -3.62 -20.85 42.57
CA PHE A 186 -4.78 -19.94 42.56
C PHE A 186 -5.77 -20.12 43.73
N ASP A 187 -5.49 -20.97 44.73
CA ASP A 187 -6.25 -21.01 46.00
C ASP A 187 -5.81 -19.90 46.98
N SER A 188 -5.41 -18.73 46.48
CA SER A 188 -4.97 -17.64 47.33
C SER A 188 -6.15 -17.11 48.16
N ARG A 189 -5.95 -17.01 49.48
CA ARG A 189 -6.90 -16.38 50.40
C ARG A 189 -7.05 -14.90 50.04
N ALA A 190 -8.25 -14.37 50.17
CA ALA A 190 -8.49 -12.94 50.06
C ALA A 190 -7.67 -12.16 51.11
N PRO A 191 -7.45 -10.84 50.95
CA PRO A 191 -6.66 -10.03 51.88
C PRO A 191 -7.16 -10.06 53.34
N ASP A 192 -8.42 -10.45 53.55
CA ASP A 192 -9.06 -10.64 54.87
C ASP A 192 -8.87 -12.06 55.46
N GLY A 193 -8.17 -12.94 54.75
CA GLY A 193 -7.96 -14.34 55.12
C GLY A 193 -9.14 -15.28 54.81
N SER A 194 -10.23 -14.78 54.21
CA SER A 194 -11.36 -15.61 53.82
C SER A 194 -11.03 -16.44 52.57
N ARG A 195 -11.43 -17.72 52.61
CA ARG A 195 -11.38 -18.61 51.46
C ARG A 195 -12.65 -18.38 50.63
N ALA A 196 -12.54 -18.43 49.30
CA ALA A 196 -13.72 -18.71 48.49
C ALA A 196 -14.26 -20.08 48.92
N ASN A 197 -15.51 -20.12 49.40
CA ASN A 197 -16.14 -21.38 49.80
C ASN A 197 -16.28 -22.28 48.57
N SER A 198 -15.45 -23.31 48.46
CA SER A 198 -15.82 -24.51 47.70
C SER A 198 -17.09 -25.06 48.36
N PRO A 199 -18.16 -25.39 47.60
CA PRO A 199 -19.32 -26.02 48.20
C PRO A 199 -18.87 -27.34 48.88
N PRO A 200 -19.39 -27.68 50.07
CA PRO A 200 -19.13 -28.98 50.65
C PRO A 200 -19.64 -30.07 49.70
N GLU A 201 -18.82 -31.10 49.46
CA GLU A 201 -19.11 -32.25 48.57
C GLU A 201 -20.42 -32.99 48.89
N SER A 202 -21.12 -32.64 49.98
CA SER A 202 -22.35 -33.28 50.43
C SER A 202 -23.66 -32.71 49.85
N ASN A 203 -23.63 -31.70 48.96
CA ASN A 203 -24.86 -31.11 48.38
C ASN A 203 -24.93 -31.16 46.83
N LEU A 204 -24.27 -32.13 46.18
CA LEU A 204 -24.47 -32.42 44.75
C LEU A 204 -25.72 -33.29 44.50
N SER A 205 -26.88 -32.86 45.04
CA SER A 205 -28.19 -33.37 44.65
C SER A 205 -28.97 -32.25 43.95
N GLY A 206 -28.54 -31.93 42.73
CA GLY A 206 -29.11 -30.86 41.92
C GLY A 206 -28.42 -30.69 40.56
N THR A 207 -28.68 -31.63 39.65
CA THR A 207 -28.78 -31.42 38.19
C THR A 207 -27.73 -30.60 37.42
N HIS A 208 -26.42 -30.87 37.55
CA HIS A 208 -25.47 -30.65 36.43
C HIS A 208 -24.39 -31.73 36.45
N SER A 209 -24.71 -32.90 35.88
CA SER A 209 -23.70 -33.91 35.55
C SER A 209 -22.81 -33.35 34.43
N ILE A 210 -21.48 -33.44 34.55
CA ILE A 210 -20.59 -33.26 33.38
C ILE A 210 -21.17 -34.11 32.25
N THR A 211 -21.31 -33.55 31.05
CA THR A 211 -21.83 -34.30 29.91
C THR A 211 -20.94 -35.52 29.68
N HIS A 212 -21.45 -36.69 30.06
CA HIS A 212 -20.74 -37.97 29.97
C HIS A 212 -20.98 -38.54 28.56
N GLY A 213 -19.93 -38.52 27.73
CA GLY A 213 -19.94 -39.04 26.36
C GLY A 213 -18.61 -38.79 25.66
N GLY A 214 -18.34 -39.53 24.58
CA GLY A 214 -17.12 -39.38 23.76
C GLY A 214 -15.98 -40.34 24.10
N HIS A 215 -15.10 -40.58 23.12
CA HIS A 215 -13.92 -41.42 23.27
C HIS A 215 -12.82 -40.69 24.07
N VAL A 216 -12.19 -41.40 24.99
CA VAL A 216 -11.04 -40.86 25.73
C VAL A 216 -9.77 -41.08 24.92
N LEU A 217 -9.07 -39.99 24.62
CA LEU A 217 -7.76 -40.01 23.97
C LEU A 217 -6.69 -39.51 24.96
N ASN A 218 -5.44 -39.87 24.70
CA ASN A 218 -4.31 -39.33 25.44
C ASN A 218 -3.30 -38.73 24.45
N PHE A 219 -2.70 -37.60 24.82
CA PHE A 219 -1.48 -37.15 24.15
C PHE A 219 -0.41 -38.23 24.33
N LYS A 220 0.18 -38.71 23.23
CA LYS A 220 1.25 -39.72 23.34
C LYS A 220 2.42 -39.16 24.16
N ARG A 221 3.11 -40.03 24.89
CA ARG A 221 4.22 -39.63 25.79
C ARG A 221 5.37 -38.94 25.07
N ASP A 222 5.52 -39.16 23.77
CA ASP A 222 6.53 -38.57 22.89
C ASP A 222 5.99 -37.39 22.05
N HIS A 223 4.67 -37.16 22.05
CA HIS A 223 4.03 -36.06 21.31
C HIS A 223 3.91 -34.78 22.15
N HIS A 224 5.04 -34.39 22.73
CA HIS A 224 5.15 -33.13 23.45
C HIS A 224 6.54 -32.52 23.28
N LYS A 225 6.60 -31.21 23.38
CA LYS A 225 7.86 -30.46 23.38
C LYS A 225 7.94 -29.63 24.67
N LEU A 226 8.65 -30.15 25.67
CA LEU A 226 8.92 -29.42 26.90
C LEU A 226 9.76 -28.17 26.61
N PHE A 227 9.53 -27.11 27.39
CA PHE A 227 10.26 -25.84 27.25
C PHE A 227 10.21 -25.28 25.83
N SER A 228 9.09 -25.50 25.15
CA SER A 228 8.81 -24.89 23.84
C SER A 228 8.84 -23.36 23.95
N HIS A 229 8.48 -22.83 25.11
CA HIS A 229 8.69 -21.45 25.57
C HIS A 229 9.30 -21.47 26.99
N HIS A 230 9.74 -20.31 27.48
CA HIS A 230 10.16 -20.13 28.89
C HIS A 230 9.09 -19.43 29.74
N GLY A 231 7.84 -19.45 29.26
CA GLY A 231 6.66 -18.89 29.92
C GLY A 231 5.41 -19.61 29.44
N TYR A 232 4.25 -19.26 30.01
CA TYR A 232 2.96 -19.87 29.65
C TYR A 232 2.64 -19.58 28.19
N VAL A 233 2.16 -20.58 27.46
CA VAL A 233 1.77 -20.42 26.05
C VAL A 233 0.34 -19.91 26.01
N TYR A 234 0.16 -18.59 25.87
CA TYR A 234 -1.15 -17.93 25.97
C TYR A 234 -1.97 -17.99 24.69
N THR A 235 -1.31 -18.01 23.53
CA THR A 235 -2.02 -17.92 22.24
C THR A 235 -1.32 -18.74 21.16
N MET A 236 -2.11 -19.27 20.24
CA MET A 236 -1.61 -19.98 19.07
C MET A 236 -2.54 -19.85 17.87
N LEU A 237 -1.96 -19.87 16.67
CA LEU A 237 -2.66 -19.73 15.40
C LEU A 237 -1.98 -20.57 14.32
N LEU A 238 -2.76 -21.09 13.37
CA LEU A 238 -2.24 -21.70 12.15
C LEU A 238 -2.29 -20.69 11.00
N ALA A 239 -1.20 -20.59 10.24
CA ALA A 239 -1.10 -19.74 9.06
C ALA A 239 -0.51 -20.53 7.88
N ARG A 240 -0.89 -20.16 6.65
CA ARG A 240 -0.36 -20.71 5.39
C ARG A 240 0.35 -19.61 4.60
N GLY A 241 1.18 -19.98 3.63
CA GLY A 241 1.84 -19.03 2.72
C GLY A 241 3.09 -18.37 3.27
N LEU A 242 3.57 -18.76 4.46
CA LEU A 242 4.77 -18.19 5.10
C LEU A 242 6.08 -18.86 4.68
N VAL A 243 6.01 -19.99 3.98
CA VAL A 243 7.18 -20.72 3.50
C VAL A 243 7.21 -20.60 1.97
N GLU A 244 8.14 -19.81 1.44
CA GLU A 244 8.24 -19.52 -0.01
C GLU A 244 8.36 -20.79 -0.87
N SER A 245 9.10 -21.79 -0.37
CA SER A 245 9.25 -23.09 -1.06
C SER A 245 8.01 -24.00 -1.00
N ALA A 246 7.03 -23.69 -0.14
CA ALA A 246 5.84 -24.52 0.09
C ALA A 246 4.66 -23.66 0.59
N PRO A 247 4.02 -22.85 -0.27
CA PRO A 247 2.99 -21.89 0.13
C PRO A 247 1.71 -22.53 0.69
N SER A 248 1.46 -23.82 0.42
CA SER A 248 0.33 -24.57 0.99
C SER A 248 0.59 -25.12 2.39
N GLU A 249 1.83 -25.08 2.86
CA GLU A 249 2.25 -25.65 4.15
C GLU A 249 1.71 -24.82 5.32
N GLU A 250 1.23 -25.52 6.36
CA GLU A 250 0.77 -24.88 7.60
C GLU A 250 1.94 -24.65 8.55
N VAL A 251 2.01 -23.43 9.07
CA VAL A 251 2.93 -23.00 10.12
C VAL A 251 2.12 -22.69 11.35
N LEU A 252 2.47 -23.34 12.47
CA LEU A 252 1.92 -23.01 13.78
C LEU A 252 2.70 -21.83 14.37
N ILE A 253 1.99 -20.78 14.77
CA ILE A 253 2.55 -19.60 15.40
C ILE A 253 2.11 -19.63 16.87
N THR A 254 3.05 -19.49 17.80
CA THR A 254 2.76 -19.50 19.24
C THR A 254 3.31 -18.26 19.94
N GLY A 255 2.48 -17.61 20.75
CA GLY A 255 2.84 -16.49 21.62
C GLY A 255 2.80 -16.90 23.08
N ALA A 256 3.78 -16.44 23.87
CA ALA A 256 3.92 -16.85 25.26
C ALA A 256 4.35 -15.72 26.20
N GLY A 257 4.26 -16.03 27.50
CA GLY A 257 4.63 -15.14 28.60
C GLY A 257 6.13 -14.82 28.71
N ASP A 258 6.99 -15.48 27.93
CA ASP A 258 8.41 -15.12 27.80
C ASP A 258 8.65 -13.95 26.82
N GLY A 259 7.57 -13.38 26.26
CA GLY A 259 7.61 -12.28 25.31
C GLY A 259 8.10 -12.68 23.93
N VAL A 260 8.03 -13.97 23.60
CA VAL A 260 8.50 -14.53 22.34
C VAL A 260 7.33 -15.05 21.52
N VAL A 261 7.33 -14.73 20.23
CA VAL A 261 6.57 -15.48 19.23
C VAL A 261 7.49 -16.46 18.51
N LYS A 262 7.06 -17.71 18.39
CA LYS A 262 7.78 -18.75 17.65
C LYS A 262 6.94 -19.25 16.48
N LEU A 263 7.59 -19.46 15.34
CA LEU A 263 7.01 -20.09 14.17
C LEU A 263 7.50 -21.53 14.10
N TRP A 264 6.57 -22.47 13.96
CA TRP A 264 6.80 -23.90 13.92
C TRP A 264 6.30 -24.47 12.60
N ARG A 265 7.22 -25.01 11.82
CA ARG A 265 6.89 -25.79 10.63
C ARG A 265 6.36 -27.15 11.07
N LEU A 266 5.17 -27.49 10.56
CA LEU A 266 4.49 -28.74 10.83
C LEU A 266 4.90 -29.80 9.81
N GLY A 267 5.19 -31.02 10.26
CA GLY A 267 5.53 -32.12 9.36
C GLY A 267 4.31 -32.61 8.58
N GLN A 268 4.55 -33.30 7.46
CA GLN A 268 3.48 -33.94 6.67
C GLN A 268 2.83 -35.15 7.37
N ASP A 269 3.47 -35.68 8.42
CA ASP A 269 2.94 -36.77 9.27
C ASP A 269 2.71 -36.24 10.68
N SER A 270 1.56 -36.61 11.26
CA SER A 270 1.10 -36.18 12.59
C SER A 270 1.99 -36.66 13.74
N ASN A 271 2.85 -37.65 13.51
CA ASN A 271 3.84 -38.11 14.49
C ASN A 271 5.13 -37.27 14.50
N VAL A 272 5.33 -36.37 13.55
CA VAL A 272 6.55 -35.55 13.47
C VAL A 272 6.44 -34.34 14.39
N ALA A 273 7.42 -34.16 15.27
CA ALA A 273 7.47 -33.02 16.17
C ALA A 273 7.59 -31.68 15.41
N PRO A 274 6.86 -30.63 15.81
CA PRO A 274 6.99 -29.31 15.21
C PRO A 274 8.43 -28.76 15.30
N THR A 275 8.90 -28.22 14.18
CA THR A 275 10.28 -27.71 14.03
C THR A 275 10.27 -26.18 14.02
N GLN A 276 11.08 -25.56 14.88
CA GLN A 276 11.11 -24.10 14.98
C GLN A 276 11.83 -23.52 13.74
N ILE A 277 11.18 -22.63 13.01
CA ILE A 277 11.75 -21.96 11.83
C ILE A 277 12.13 -20.50 12.09
N ALA A 278 11.42 -19.81 12.99
CA ALA A 278 11.72 -18.43 13.35
C ALA A 278 11.36 -18.13 14.81
N LYS A 279 12.00 -17.08 15.34
CA LYS A 279 11.78 -16.56 16.70
C LYS A 279 11.73 -15.03 16.65
N LEU A 280 10.67 -14.44 17.15
CA LEU A 280 10.44 -12.98 17.19
C LEU A 280 10.36 -12.53 18.65
N GLN A 281 11.17 -11.54 19.03
CA GLN A 281 11.31 -11.08 20.42
C GLN A 281 10.56 -9.76 20.63
N ASN A 282 9.51 -9.77 21.46
CA ASN A 282 8.65 -8.60 21.66
C ASN A 282 9.01 -7.76 22.89
N GLY A 283 9.78 -8.33 23.84
CA GLY A 283 10.18 -7.68 25.08
C GLY A 283 9.24 -8.02 26.23
N ASP A 284 7.95 -7.79 26.03
CA ASP A 284 6.89 -8.06 27.01
C ASP A 284 6.08 -9.33 26.65
N PRO A 285 5.46 -10.01 27.63
CA PRO A 285 4.56 -11.15 27.42
C PRO A 285 3.57 -10.96 26.25
N VAL A 286 3.48 -11.96 25.37
CA VAL A 286 2.55 -11.95 24.23
C VAL A 286 1.26 -12.65 24.63
N LEU A 287 0.16 -11.90 24.66
CA LEU A 287 -1.15 -12.39 25.12
C LEU A 287 -2.04 -12.83 23.96
N SER A 288 -1.96 -12.13 22.82
CA SER A 288 -2.78 -12.39 21.64
C SER A 288 -1.98 -12.17 20.35
N ILE A 289 -2.34 -12.91 19.30
CA ILE A 289 -1.72 -12.78 17.97
C ILE A 289 -2.78 -12.84 16.88
N ALA A 290 -2.54 -12.12 15.79
CA ALA A 290 -3.30 -12.25 14.55
C ALA A 290 -2.41 -12.02 13.32
N VAL A 291 -2.78 -12.59 12.18
CA VAL A 291 -2.00 -12.52 10.93
C VAL A 291 -2.84 -11.90 9.82
N ASP A 292 -2.25 -10.96 9.08
CA ASP A 292 -2.80 -10.39 7.85
C ASP A 292 -1.74 -10.39 6.74
N GLY A 293 -1.85 -11.32 5.79
CA GLY A 293 -0.82 -11.54 4.78
C GLY A 293 0.56 -11.79 5.41
N SER A 294 1.54 -10.95 5.07
CA SER A 294 2.90 -11.03 5.62
C SER A 294 3.06 -10.31 6.98
N PHE A 295 2.01 -9.74 7.56
CA PHE A 295 2.11 -9.04 8.84
C PHE A 295 1.57 -9.88 10.00
N LEU A 296 2.34 -9.94 11.08
CA LEU A 296 1.94 -10.52 12.36
C LEU A 296 1.75 -9.41 13.38
N TYR A 297 0.58 -9.38 13.98
CA TYR A 297 0.19 -8.46 15.05
C TYR A 297 0.30 -9.20 16.38
N CYS A 298 1.02 -8.62 17.32
CA CYS A 298 1.28 -9.19 18.65
C CYS A 298 0.75 -8.23 19.71
N GLY A 299 -0.32 -8.61 20.40
CA GLY A 299 -0.83 -7.90 21.58
C GLY A 299 -0.03 -8.27 22.83
N LEU A 300 0.55 -7.28 23.48
CA LEU A 300 1.40 -7.46 24.66
C LEU A 300 0.75 -6.96 25.95
N THR A 301 1.31 -7.39 27.08
CA THR A 301 1.06 -6.72 28.37
C THR A 301 1.48 -5.25 28.31
N GLY A 302 0.78 -4.38 29.03
CA GLY A 302 1.04 -2.94 29.05
C GLY A 302 0.54 -2.17 27.82
N GLY A 303 -0.31 -2.77 26.98
CA GLY A 303 -1.01 -2.04 25.90
C GLY A 303 -0.22 -1.82 24.62
N THR A 304 0.90 -2.52 24.47
CA THR A 304 1.75 -2.41 23.28
C THR A 304 1.32 -3.41 22.22
N LEU A 305 1.09 -2.93 20.99
CA LEU A 305 0.89 -3.75 19.79
C LEU A 305 2.17 -3.71 18.95
N ASN A 306 2.88 -4.83 18.86
CA ASN A 306 4.02 -4.99 17.96
C ASN A 306 3.56 -5.59 16.63
N ILE A 307 4.06 -5.05 15.52
CA ILE A 307 3.72 -5.51 14.18
C ILE A 307 5.00 -5.93 13.48
N TRP A 308 5.07 -7.21 13.12
CA TRP A 308 6.21 -7.84 12.47
C TRP A 308 5.90 -8.13 11.02
N ASN A 309 6.91 -8.03 10.15
CA ASN A 309 6.85 -8.60 8.81
C ASN A 309 7.42 -10.03 8.90
N LEU A 310 6.60 -11.02 8.53
CA LEU A 310 6.92 -12.44 8.59
C LEU A 310 7.91 -12.87 7.50
N ASP A 311 7.99 -12.16 6.38
CA ASP A 311 8.95 -12.50 5.31
C ASP A 311 10.37 -12.04 5.67
N SER A 312 10.50 -10.85 6.26
CA SER A 312 11.80 -10.28 6.65
C SER A 312 12.21 -10.54 8.11
N HIS A 313 11.27 -11.06 8.91
CA HIS A 313 11.40 -11.19 10.37
C HIS A 313 11.77 -9.88 11.08
N GLN A 314 11.43 -8.72 10.50
CA GLN A 314 11.71 -7.41 11.09
C GLN A 314 10.48 -6.82 11.78
N LEU A 315 10.72 -6.12 12.90
CA LEU A 315 9.69 -5.33 13.55
C LEU A 315 9.41 -4.09 12.69
N VAL A 316 8.19 -3.99 12.19
CA VAL A 316 7.74 -2.90 11.31
C VAL A 316 7.30 -1.70 12.13
N LYS A 317 6.50 -1.94 13.17
CA LYS A 317 5.93 -0.88 14.00
C LYS A 317 5.65 -1.36 15.42
N ARG A 318 5.84 -0.45 16.38
CA ARG A 318 5.35 -0.57 17.75
C ARG A 318 4.30 0.51 17.98
N ILE A 319 3.11 0.12 18.45
CA ILE A 319 2.01 1.03 18.77
C ILE A 319 1.69 0.93 20.26
N THR A 320 1.75 2.06 20.96
CA THR A 320 1.50 2.16 22.41
C THR A 320 0.31 3.09 22.67
N ARG A 321 -0.85 2.74 22.11
CA ARG A 321 -2.08 3.56 22.19
C ARG A 321 -3.08 3.03 23.21
N HIS A 322 -2.90 1.80 23.67
CA HIS A 322 -3.68 1.23 24.76
C HIS A 322 -2.97 1.44 26.09
N SER A 323 -3.74 1.56 27.16
CA SER A 323 -3.24 1.71 28.53
C SER A 323 -3.32 0.41 29.34
N GLY A 324 -4.02 -0.61 28.83
CA GLY A 324 -4.23 -1.91 29.47
C GLY A 324 -3.68 -3.06 28.63
N ASP A 325 -3.61 -4.25 29.21
CA ASP A 325 -3.09 -5.46 28.55
C ASP A 325 -3.93 -5.85 27.33
N LEU A 326 -3.28 -6.20 26.21
CA LEU A 326 -3.96 -6.55 24.95
C LEU A 326 -4.32 -8.04 24.89
N TRP A 327 -5.45 -8.39 25.51
CA TRP A 327 -5.98 -9.76 25.52
C TRP A 327 -6.55 -10.22 24.18
N ALA A 328 -6.90 -9.28 23.31
CA ALA A 328 -7.65 -9.55 22.09
C ALA A 328 -7.05 -8.76 20.90
N VAL A 329 -6.68 -9.47 19.84
CA VAL A 329 -6.27 -8.88 18.56
C VAL A 329 -6.86 -9.73 17.45
N ASP A 330 -7.67 -9.11 16.58
CA ASP A 330 -8.29 -9.75 15.42
C ASP A 330 -8.09 -8.91 14.16
N ILE A 331 -8.05 -9.57 13.00
CA ILE A 331 -8.00 -8.90 11.70
C ILE A 331 -9.34 -9.01 10.99
N ILE A 332 -9.92 -7.87 10.65
CA ILE A 332 -11.17 -7.77 9.91
C ILE A 332 -10.89 -6.94 8.64
N ARG A 333 -10.63 -7.65 7.53
CA ARG A 333 -10.35 -7.06 6.20
C ARG A 333 -9.19 -6.05 6.17
N GLY A 334 -8.07 -6.42 6.81
CA GLY A 334 -6.88 -5.56 6.88
C GLY A 334 -6.99 -4.40 7.87
N ILE A 335 -8.07 -4.36 8.66
CA ILE A 335 -8.18 -3.52 9.85
C ILE A 335 -7.89 -4.40 11.06
N ALA A 336 -6.90 -4.01 11.85
CA ALA A 336 -6.63 -4.66 13.13
C ALA A 336 -7.56 -4.08 14.20
N VAL A 337 -8.26 -4.95 14.92
CA VAL A 337 -9.14 -4.61 16.02
C VAL A 337 -8.53 -5.17 17.29
N CYS A 338 -8.22 -4.30 18.24
CA CYS A 338 -7.47 -4.65 19.45
C CYS A 338 -8.28 -4.27 20.69
N GLY A 339 -8.52 -5.22 21.58
CA GLY A 339 -9.19 -5.03 22.86
C GLY A 339 -8.22 -5.05 24.02
N ASP A 340 -8.34 -4.08 24.93
CA ASP A 340 -7.50 -3.96 26.12
C ASP A 340 -8.20 -4.31 27.44
N SER A 341 -7.39 -4.44 28.50
CA SER A 341 -7.86 -4.79 29.83
C SER A 341 -8.75 -3.74 30.52
N ASN A 342 -8.92 -2.57 29.93
CA ASN A 342 -9.86 -1.55 30.40
C ASN A 342 -11.22 -1.63 29.68
N GLY A 343 -11.42 -2.67 28.86
CA GLY A 343 -12.67 -2.86 28.12
C GLY A 343 -12.78 -1.98 26.88
N VAL A 344 -11.70 -1.32 26.47
CA VAL A 344 -11.67 -0.44 25.30
C VAL A 344 -11.17 -1.22 24.09
N VAL A 345 -11.90 -1.09 22.98
CA VAL A 345 -11.49 -1.63 21.68
C VAL A 345 -11.06 -0.49 20.77
N LYS A 346 -9.92 -0.64 20.11
CA LYS A 346 -9.39 0.30 19.12
C LYS A 346 -9.19 -0.36 17.77
N LYS A 347 -9.37 0.41 16.71
CA LYS A 347 -9.21 -0.01 15.30
C LYS A 347 -7.96 0.63 14.72
N PHE A 348 -7.17 -0.14 13.99
CA PHE A 348 -6.00 0.33 13.26
C PHE A 348 -6.13 -0.01 11.78
N ASN A 349 -5.95 0.98 10.91
CA ASN A 349 -5.94 0.75 9.46
C ASN A 349 -4.62 0.07 9.00
N SER A 350 -4.53 -0.20 7.69
CA SER A 350 -3.33 -0.78 7.06
C SER A 350 -2.08 0.12 7.12
N ARG A 351 -2.20 1.38 7.58
CA ARG A 351 -1.07 2.29 7.85
C ARG A 351 -0.68 2.31 9.33
N PHE A 352 -1.31 1.49 10.17
CA PHE A 352 -1.11 1.42 11.62
C PHE A 352 -1.57 2.67 12.37
N GLU A 353 -2.55 3.40 11.81
CA GLU A 353 -3.16 4.57 12.43
C GLU A 353 -4.49 4.20 13.10
N GLU A 354 -4.75 4.78 14.28
CA GLU A 354 -6.01 4.58 15.00
C GLU A 354 -7.16 5.24 14.21
N VAL A 355 -8.12 4.45 13.73
CA VAL A 355 -9.28 4.92 12.94
C VAL A 355 -10.55 5.02 13.76
N GLY A 356 -10.59 4.44 14.94
CA GLY A 356 -11.73 4.52 15.83
C GLY A 356 -11.51 3.75 17.12
N SER A 357 -12.27 4.11 18.14
CA SER A 357 -12.26 3.42 19.42
C SER A 357 -13.63 3.48 20.07
N TRP A 358 -13.96 2.45 20.84
CA TRP A 358 -15.21 2.37 21.59
C TRP A 358 -15.01 1.55 22.87
N VAL A 359 -15.90 1.76 23.84
CA VAL A 359 -15.92 0.98 25.07
C VAL A 359 -16.80 -0.24 24.83
N ALA A 360 -16.21 -1.43 24.86
CA ALA A 360 -16.93 -2.68 24.69
C ALA A 360 -17.41 -3.28 26.02
N HIS A 361 -16.65 -3.09 27.09
CA HIS A 361 -16.95 -3.66 28.41
C HIS A 361 -16.73 -2.63 29.51
N GLU A 362 -17.50 -2.72 30.60
CA GLU A 362 -17.28 -1.91 31.81
C GLU A 362 -16.14 -2.46 32.68
N GLY A 363 -15.73 -3.70 32.40
CA GLY A 363 -14.60 -4.38 33.01
C GLY A 363 -13.52 -4.80 32.00
N THR A 364 -12.69 -5.75 32.40
CA THR A 364 -11.61 -6.28 31.57
C THR A 364 -12.17 -7.11 30.43
N MET A 365 -11.82 -6.72 29.20
CA MET A 365 -12.04 -7.54 28.01
C MET A 365 -10.99 -8.65 27.98
N LEU A 366 -11.44 -9.90 27.87
CA LEU A 366 -10.61 -11.09 27.99
C LEU A 366 -10.58 -11.93 26.72
N ALA A 367 -11.60 -11.82 25.88
CA ALA A 367 -11.71 -12.59 24.66
C ALA A 367 -12.37 -11.79 23.54
N SER A 368 -12.03 -12.16 22.31
CA SER A 368 -12.68 -11.68 21.10
C SER A 368 -12.76 -12.79 20.07
N ALA A 369 -13.68 -12.62 19.13
CA ALA A 369 -13.76 -13.42 17.92
C ALA A 369 -14.32 -12.58 16.78
N ALA A 370 -13.82 -12.77 15.57
CA ALA A 370 -14.36 -12.17 14.36
C ALA A 370 -14.97 -13.24 13.44
N GLY A 371 -16.13 -12.95 12.85
CA GLY A 371 -16.89 -13.90 12.04
C GLY A 371 -17.82 -13.23 11.02
N ARG A 372 -18.65 -14.03 10.35
CA ARG A 372 -19.64 -13.56 9.36
C ARG A 372 -20.98 -14.28 9.57
N PHE A 373 -22.07 -13.51 9.54
CA PHE A 373 -23.44 -13.99 9.70
C PHE A 373 -24.37 -13.25 8.73
N ASN A 374 -25.09 -13.94 7.83
CA ASN A 374 -26.04 -13.32 6.86
C ASN A 374 -25.48 -12.05 6.17
N ASP A 375 -24.27 -12.16 5.60
CA ASP A 375 -23.48 -11.06 5.00
C ASP A 375 -23.00 -9.95 5.94
N ARG A 376 -23.37 -10.03 7.21
CA ARG A 376 -22.87 -9.14 8.26
C ARG A 376 -21.52 -9.61 8.78
N ARG A 377 -20.61 -8.68 9.05
CA ARG A 377 -19.33 -8.94 9.73
C ARG A 377 -19.53 -8.74 11.21
N ILE A 378 -19.51 -9.82 11.96
CA ILE A 378 -19.75 -9.80 13.39
C ILE A 378 -18.40 -9.83 14.10
N TYR A 379 -18.26 -8.95 15.08
CA TYR A 379 -17.17 -9.00 16.04
C TYR A 379 -17.78 -9.25 17.42
N ALA A 380 -17.40 -10.32 18.08
CA ALA A 380 -17.85 -10.65 19.42
C ALA A 380 -16.74 -10.34 20.43
N THR A 381 -17.10 -9.74 21.56
CA THR A 381 -16.19 -9.42 22.66
C THR A 381 -16.72 -9.98 23.98
N GLY A 382 -15.84 -10.51 24.81
CA GLY A 382 -16.19 -11.13 26.09
C GLY A 382 -15.40 -10.49 27.22
N GLY A 383 -16.07 -10.24 28.35
CA GLY A 383 -15.46 -9.59 29.49
C GLY A 383 -15.74 -10.27 30.83
N ASN A 384 -15.03 -9.80 31.86
CA ASN A 384 -15.28 -10.18 33.25
C ASN A 384 -16.51 -9.48 33.88
N ASP A 385 -17.17 -8.59 33.13
CA ASP A 385 -18.49 -8.04 33.44
C ASP A 385 -19.62 -9.05 33.18
N ASN A 386 -19.27 -10.29 32.83
CA ASN A 386 -20.17 -11.39 32.49
C ASN A 386 -21.03 -11.10 31.25
N THR A 387 -20.56 -10.26 30.32
CA THR A 387 -21.30 -9.94 29.10
C THR A 387 -20.55 -10.40 27.85
N VAL A 388 -21.31 -10.66 26.79
CA VAL A 388 -20.79 -10.79 25.42
C VAL A 388 -21.38 -9.64 24.59
N GLY A 389 -20.51 -8.77 24.10
CA GLY A 389 -20.87 -7.72 23.13
C GLY A 389 -20.78 -8.27 21.71
N ILE A 390 -21.85 -8.13 20.93
CA ILE A 390 -21.94 -8.57 19.53
C ILE A 390 -22.04 -7.32 18.68
N TRP A 391 -20.97 -6.98 17.97
CA TRP A 391 -20.81 -5.75 17.22
C TRP A 391 -20.97 -6.02 15.73
N ASP A 392 -21.77 -5.20 15.07
CA ASP A 392 -21.89 -5.24 13.62
C ASP A 392 -20.84 -4.31 12.99
N LEU A 393 -19.83 -4.91 12.36
CA LEU A 393 -18.80 -4.22 11.61
C LEU A 393 -19.04 -4.28 10.10
N THR A 394 -20.26 -4.57 9.66
CA THR A 394 -20.65 -4.59 8.23
C THR A 394 -20.64 -3.21 7.60
N GLU A 395 -20.76 -2.13 8.38
CA GLU A 395 -20.47 -0.79 7.88
C GLU A 395 -18.99 -0.63 7.43
N PHE A 396 -18.12 -1.59 7.75
CA PHE A 396 -16.77 -1.73 7.18
C PHE A 396 -16.71 -2.72 6.01
N SER A 397 -17.86 -3.01 5.39
CA SER A 397 -17.96 -3.65 4.09
C SER A 397 -17.48 -2.70 2.99
N LEU A 398 -16.19 -2.79 2.63
CA LEU A 398 -15.86 -2.73 1.20
C LEU A 398 -16.24 -4.10 0.60
N SER A 399 -17.50 -4.45 0.42
CA SER A 399 -17.94 -5.77 -0.05
C SER A 399 -17.03 -6.28 -1.18
N GLN A 400 -16.53 -7.52 -1.09
CA GLN A 400 -15.76 -8.10 -2.20
C GLN A 400 -16.66 -8.54 -3.37
N ASP A 401 -17.99 -8.52 -3.18
CA ASP A 401 -18.98 -8.70 -4.26
C ASP A 401 -19.74 -7.41 -4.65
N GLU A 402 -19.47 -6.31 -3.93
CA GLU A 402 -19.86 -4.93 -4.28
C GLU A 402 -18.78 -4.01 -3.69
N LEU A 403 -17.62 -3.92 -4.34
CA LEU A 403 -16.64 -2.92 -3.96
C LEU A 403 -17.36 -1.57 -4.00
N PRO A 404 -17.38 -0.78 -2.91
CA PRO A 404 -18.12 0.47 -2.89
C PRO A 404 -17.64 1.34 -4.06
N PRO A 405 -18.53 2.20 -4.59
CA PRO A 405 -18.18 3.06 -5.70
C PRO A 405 -16.89 3.76 -5.36
N ILE A 406 -15.94 3.67 -6.29
CA ILE A 406 -14.65 4.33 -6.14
C ILE A 406 -14.94 5.80 -5.88
N SER A 407 -14.57 6.28 -4.69
CA SER A 407 -14.70 7.70 -4.40
C SER A 407 -13.54 8.43 -5.06
N ASN A 408 -13.82 9.61 -5.61
CA ASN A 408 -12.78 10.54 -6.06
C ASN A 408 -11.77 10.84 -4.94
N ASP A 409 -12.20 10.83 -3.67
CA ASP A 409 -11.32 11.04 -2.52
C ASP A 409 -10.34 9.87 -2.34
N GLU A 410 -10.76 8.63 -2.61
CA GLU A 410 -9.87 7.45 -2.55
C GLU A 410 -8.79 7.55 -3.63
N MET A 411 -9.17 7.99 -4.85
CA MET A 411 -8.25 8.24 -5.93
C MET A 411 -7.24 9.35 -5.58
N VAL A 412 -7.70 10.48 -5.05
CA VAL A 412 -6.82 11.59 -4.63
C VAL A 412 -5.89 11.17 -3.49
N GLN A 413 -6.36 10.41 -2.51
CA GLN A 413 -5.51 9.88 -1.45
C GLN A 413 -4.47 8.87 -1.97
N SER A 414 -4.83 8.08 -2.98
CA SER A 414 -3.92 7.15 -3.64
C SER A 414 -2.87 7.90 -4.44
N LEU A 415 -3.26 8.98 -5.12
CA LEU A 415 -2.35 9.89 -5.79
C LEU A 415 -1.39 10.54 -4.80
N ALA A 416 -1.87 10.97 -3.63
CA ALA A 416 -1.03 11.55 -2.59
C ALA A 416 0.08 10.59 -2.13
N LYS A 417 -0.26 9.31 -1.92
CA LYS A 417 0.73 8.26 -1.62
C LYS A 417 1.68 8.05 -2.79
N PHE A 418 1.16 8.02 -4.01
CA PHE A 418 1.97 7.73 -5.18
C PHE A 418 2.98 8.83 -5.49
N VAL A 419 2.58 10.10 -5.30
CA VAL A 419 3.44 11.29 -5.41
C VAL A 419 4.54 11.31 -4.36
N ALA A 420 4.30 10.74 -3.17
CA ALA A 420 5.30 10.68 -2.10
C ALA A 420 6.53 9.81 -2.45
N PHE A 421 6.38 8.81 -3.32
CA PHE A 421 7.51 8.02 -3.81
C PHE A 421 8.35 8.85 -4.79
N LYS A 422 9.62 9.04 -4.46
CA LYS A 422 10.58 9.81 -5.27
C LYS A 422 11.12 8.95 -6.40
N THR A 423 10.25 8.59 -7.34
CA THR A 423 10.54 7.71 -8.47
C THR A 423 11.37 8.40 -9.55
N ILE A 424 12.59 8.82 -9.23
CA ILE A 424 13.46 9.59 -10.13
C ILE A 424 14.39 8.63 -10.88
N SER A 425 14.03 8.26 -12.11
CA SER A 425 14.76 7.29 -12.95
C SER A 425 16.18 7.74 -13.29
N SER A 426 16.37 9.03 -13.56
CA SER A 426 17.67 9.61 -13.97
C SER A 426 18.77 9.54 -12.89
N SER A 427 18.47 9.14 -11.66
CA SER A 427 19.42 9.11 -10.55
C SER A 427 19.39 7.75 -9.84
N PRO A 428 20.49 6.97 -9.92
CA PRO A 428 20.59 5.64 -9.28
C PRO A 428 20.35 5.64 -7.77
N LYS A 429 20.51 6.79 -7.09
CA LYS A 429 20.24 6.95 -5.65
C LYS A 429 18.77 6.68 -5.29
N PHE A 430 17.86 6.85 -6.23
CA PHE A 430 16.43 6.66 -6.02
C PHE A 430 15.92 5.31 -6.52
N SER A 431 16.79 4.40 -6.95
CA SER A 431 16.43 3.03 -7.39
C SER A 431 15.57 2.28 -6.36
N GLY A 432 15.88 2.41 -5.06
CA GLY A 432 15.05 1.83 -3.99
C GLY A 432 13.63 2.43 -3.94
N GLU A 433 13.51 3.74 -4.09
CA GLU A 433 12.22 4.46 -4.12
C GLU A 433 11.41 4.11 -5.38
N CYS A 434 12.07 4.01 -6.54
CA CYS A 434 11.45 3.58 -7.79
C CYS A 434 10.86 2.17 -7.68
N ASN A 435 11.62 1.22 -7.11
CA ASN A 435 11.14 -0.14 -6.87
C ASN A 435 10.00 -0.19 -5.85
N GLN A 436 10.06 0.63 -4.79
CA GLN A 436 8.95 0.76 -3.84
C GLN A 436 7.69 1.34 -4.49
N GLY A 437 7.84 2.35 -5.35
CA GLY A 437 6.76 2.95 -6.14
C GLY A 437 6.11 1.94 -7.09
N ALA A 438 6.91 1.16 -7.82
CA ALA A 438 6.43 0.09 -8.69
C ALA A 438 5.69 -1.01 -7.91
N ALA A 439 6.24 -1.43 -6.77
CA ALA A 439 5.62 -2.41 -5.90
C ALA A 439 4.31 -1.89 -5.27
N PHE A 440 4.26 -0.61 -4.89
CA PHE A 440 3.04 0.06 -4.45
C PHE A 440 1.98 0.05 -5.55
N LEU A 441 2.34 0.50 -6.77
CA LEU A 441 1.43 0.54 -7.90
C LEU A 441 0.88 -0.84 -8.25
N ARG A 442 1.73 -1.88 -8.25
CA ARG A 442 1.31 -3.28 -8.45
C ARG A 442 0.31 -3.73 -7.39
N ARG A 443 0.61 -3.49 -6.10
CA ARG A 443 -0.31 -3.84 -4.99
C ARG A 443 -1.62 -3.09 -5.13
N HIS A 444 -1.58 -1.82 -5.51
CA HIS A 444 -2.77 -1.00 -5.72
C HIS A 444 -3.62 -1.52 -6.89
N CYS A 445 -3.00 -1.90 -8.01
CA CYS A 445 -3.68 -2.54 -9.14
C CYS A 445 -4.35 -3.86 -8.73
N ASN A 446 -3.68 -4.71 -7.93
CA ASN A 446 -4.27 -5.94 -7.38
C ASN A 446 -5.47 -5.63 -6.47
N TYR A 447 -5.34 -4.63 -5.60
CA TYR A 447 -6.43 -4.19 -4.72
C TYR A 447 -7.66 -3.70 -5.53
N LEU A 448 -7.42 -3.07 -6.68
CA LEU A 448 -8.48 -2.64 -7.59
C LEU A 448 -9.13 -3.79 -8.38
N GLY A 449 -8.58 -5.01 -8.33
CA GLY A 449 -9.12 -6.21 -8.97
C GLY A 449 -8.38 -6.65 -10.24
N ALA A 450 -7.26 -6.04 -10.59
CA ALA A 450 -6.45 -6.45 -11.73
C ALA A 450 -5.58 -7.68 -11.40
N LYS A 451 -5.30 -8.51 -12.40
CA LYS A 451 -4.20 -9.49 -12.32
C LYS A 451 -2.90 -8.80 -12.68
N THR A 452 -1.90 -8.86 -11.80
CA THR A 452 -0.66 -8.09 -12.00
C THR A 452 0.60 -8.94 -12.06
N LYS A 453 1.65 -8.40 -12.66
CA LYS A 453 3.01 -8.93 -12.67
C LYS A 453 4.01 -7.78 -12.79
N LEU A 454 5.21 -7.94 -12.24
CA LEU A 454 6.34 -7.05 -12.58
C LEU A 454 7.16 -7.73 -13.69
N LEU A 455 7.44 -6.98 -14.75
CA LEU A 455 8.31 -7.41 -15.84
C LEU A 455 9.65 -6.71 -15.69
N THR A 456 10.71 -7.46 -15.44
CA THR A 456 12.07 -6.93 -15.26
C THR A 456 12.67 -6.53 -16.60
N THR A 457 13.20 -5.32 -16.68
CA THR A 457 13.78 -4.70 -17.89
C THR A 457 15.30 -4.84 -17.99
N GLY A 458 15.99 -5.21 -16.89
CA GLY A 458 17.44 -5.28 -16.78
C GLY A 458 17.92 -5.28 -15.32
N GLU A 459 19.24 -5.34 -15.08
CA GLU A 459 19.83 -5.31 -13.74
C GLU A 459 19.83 -3.90 -13.10
N ASP A 460 19.90 -2.84 -13.91
CA ASP A 460 19.98 -1.44 -13.47
C ASP A 460 18.78 -0.58 -13.89
N THR A 461 17.67 -1.21 -14.29
CA THR A 461 16.48 -0.52 -14.79
C THR A 461 15.24 -0.83 -13.96
N ASN A 462 14.31 0.12 -13.96
CA ASN A 462 13.07 0.02 -13.22
C ASN A 462 12.08 -0.95 -13.91
N PRO A 463 11.37 -1.82 -13.16
CA PRO A 463 10.50 -2.83 -13.73
C PRO A 463 9.21 -2.24 -14.32
N ILE A 464 8.66 -2.88 -15.34
CA ILE A 464 7.35 -2.53 -15.90
C ILE A 464 6.25 -3.18 -15.03
N VAL A 465 5.28 -2.40 -14.59
CA VAL A 465 4.06 -2.90 -13.95
C VAL A 465 3.08 -3.32 -15.03
N TYR A 466 2.85 -4.63 -15.15
CA TYR A 466 1.78 -5.21 -15.95
C TYR A 466 0.54 -5.41 -15.08
N ALA A 467 -0.62 -4.92 -15.53
CA ALA A 467 -1.91 -5.19 -14.90
C ALA A 467 -2.97 -5.51 -15.96
N ARG A 468 -3.86 -6.47 -15.70
CA ARG A 468 -4.95 -6.82 -16.62
C ARG A 468 -6.29 -6.88 -15.87
N PHE A 469 -7.26 -6.13 -16.37
CA PHE A 469 -8.67 -6.30 -16.05
C PHE A 469 -9.32 -7.13 -17.16
N ASN A 470 -10.05 -8.17 -16.77
CA ASN A 470 -10.83 -8.96 -17.70
C ASN A 470 -12.23 -8.35 -17.86
N ALA A 471 -12.78 -8.41 -19.07
CA ALA A 471 -14.15 -8.00 -19.36
C ALA A 471 -15.12 -8.72 -18.41
N SER A 472 -15.90 -7.94 -17.66
CA SER A 472 -16.84 -8.41 -16.63
C SER A 472 -18.30 -8.32 -17.07
N SER A 473 -18.60 -7.53 -18.10
CA SER A 473 -19.96 -7.38 -18.66
C SER A 473 -20.51 -8.69 -19.24
N PRO A 474 -21.84 -8.92 -19.21
CA PRO A 474 -22.48 -9.96 -20.02
C PRO A 474 -22.29 -9.74 -21.52
N ASP A 475 -22.26 -8.48 -21.97
CA ASP A 475 -22.14 -8.07 -23.37
C ASP A 475 -20.69 -7.81 -23.78
N LYS A 476 -19.84 -8.83 -23.60
CA LYS A 476 -18.41 -8.74 -23.86
C LYS A 476 -18.13 -8.50 -25.34
N VAL A 477 -17.23 -7.58 -25.59
CA VAL A 477 -16.63 -7.32 -26.91
C VAL A 477 -15.26 -8.00 -26.89
N GLY A 478 -14.95 -8.78 -27.91
CA GLY A 478 -13.65 -9.46 -28.07
C GLY A 478 -12.48 -8.53 -28.41
N LYS A 479 -12.53 -7.26 -27.98
CA LYS A 479 -11.47 -6.27 -28.14
C LYS A 479 -10.64 -6.16 -26.85
N THR A 480 -9.37 -5.82 -26.99
CA THR A 480 -8.44 -5.53 -25.88
C THR A 480 -7.87 -4.12 -26.04
N LEU A 481 -8.06 -3.29 -25.01
CA LEU A 481 -7.47 -1.95 -24.90
C LEU A 481 -6.19 -2.02 -24.07
N LEU A 482 -5.11 -1.42 -24.55
CA LEU A 482 -3.87 -1.24 -23.79
C LEU A 482 -3.73 0.21 -23.36
N PHE A 483 -3.60 0.46 -22.06
CA PHE A 483 -3.20 1.75 -21.51
C PHE A 483 -1.69 1.74 -21.26
N TYR A 484 -0.99 2.71 -21.83
CA TYR A 484 0.41 2.98 -21.53
C TYR A 484 0.55 4.19 -20.61
N GLY A 485 1.47 4.11 -19.65
CA GLY A 485 1.91 5.24 -18.83
C GLY A 485 3.28 4.99 -18.22
N HIS A 486 3.79 5.96 -17.45
CA HIS A 486 5.06 5.81 -16.73
C HIS A 486 4.97 6.38 -15.31
N TYR A 487 5.64 5.72 -14.35
CA TYR A 487 5.60 6.12 -12.95
C TYR A 487 6.82 6.91 -12.50
N ASP A 488 7.88 6.95 -13.29
CA ASP A 488 9.05 7.77 -13.02
C ASP A 488 8.81 9.24 -13.32
N VAL A 489 9.59 10.10 -12.69
CA VAL A 489 9.40 11.55 -12.71
C VAL A 489 10.75 12.28 -12.77
N VAL A 490 10.80 13.45 -13.40
CA VAL A 490 11.96 14.34 -13.27
C VAL A 490 12.18 14.78 -11.81
N GLY A 491 13.42 14.75 -11.36
CA GLY A 491 13.82 15.19 -10.03
C GLY A 491 13.46 16.66 -9.74
N ALA A 492 12.78 16.89 -8.62
CA ALA A 492 12.52 18.20 -8.04
C ALA A 492 13.32 18.38 -6.74
N ASP A 493 13.97 19.53 -6.59
CA ASP A 493 14.69 19.93 -5.37
C ASP A 493 13.84 20.92 -4.57
N ALA A 494 13.48 20.54 -3.34
CA ALA A 494 12.67 21.35 -2.42
C ALA A 494 13.39 22.63 -1.97
N ASN A 495 14.72 22.69 -2.07
CA ASN A 495 15.52 23.84 -1.63
C ASN A 495 15.69 24.93 -2.69
N ARG A 496 15.06 24.78 -3.87
CA ARG A 496 15.09 25.82 -4.91
C ARG A 496 13.87 26.73 -4.80
N PRO A 497 14.03 28.06 -4.97
CA PRO A 497 12.96 29.06 -4.79
C PRO A 497 11.78 28.97 -5.78
N LYS A 498 11.70 27.92 -6.61
CA LYS A 498 10.66 27.75 -7.63
C LYS A 498 9.41 27.01 -7.12
N TRP A 499 9.52 26.22 -6.04
CA TRP A 499 8.37 25.49 -5.47
C TRP A 499 7.79 26.23 -4.26
N LYS A 500 6.47 26.40 -4.24
CA LYS A 500 5.73 27.00 -3.10
C LYS A 500 5.35 25.98 -2.03
N THR A 501 5.33 24.70 -2.40
CA THR A 501 4.97 23.53 -1.56
C THR A 501 6.03 22.45 -1.78
N ASP A 502 6.13 21.46 -0.89
CA ASP A 502 7.03 20.33 -1.11
C ASP A 502 6.59 19.57 -2.38
N PRO A 503 7.48 19.36 -3.37
CA PRO A 503 7.13 18.66 -4.61
C PRO A 503 6.68 17.22 -4.40
N TYR A 504 7.05 16.55 -3.32
CA TYR A 504 6.66 15.15 -3.06
C TYR A 504 5.58 15.03 -1.98
N GLN A 505 4.96 16.15 -1.59
CA GLN A 505 3.77 16.16 -0.75
C GLN A 505 2.60 16.75 -1.54
N LEU A 506 1.61 15.92 -1.87
CA LEU A 506 0.44 16.38 -2.61
C LEU A 506 -0.30 17.44 -1.81
N THR A 507 -0.45 18.63 -2.39
CA THR A 507 -1.11 19.77 -1.76
C THR A 507 -2.26 20.24 -2.64
N SER A 508 -3.48 20.26 -2.11
CA SER A 508 -4.65 20.80 -2.79
C SER A 508 -4.79 22.30 -2.51
N LEU A 509 -4.89 23.13 -3.55
CA LEU A 509 -5.07 24.58 -3.42
C LEU A 509 -5.90 25.13 -4.58
N ASN A 510 -6.98 25.86 -4.27
CA ASN A 510 -7.86 26.53 -5.24
C ASN A 510 -8.40 25.62 -6.36
N GLY A 511 -8.74 24.36 -6.04
CA GLY A 511 -9.23 23.40 -7.02
C GLY A 511 -8.15 22.67 -7.82
N PHE A 512 -6.87 22.98 -7.60
CA PHE A 512 -5.73 22.31 -8.23
C PHE A 512 -5.00 21.40 -7.24
N LEU A 513 -4.39 20.33 -7.77
CA LEU A 513 -3.54 19.41 -7.02
C LEU A 513 -2.07 19.64 -7.41
N TYR A 514 -1.26 20.06 -6.44
CA TYR A 514 0.15 20.37 -6.64
C TYR A 514 1.03 19.23 -6.12
N GLY A 515 1.93 18.74 -6.97
CA GLY A 515 2.91 17.72 -6.66
C GLY A 515 3.64 17.25 -7.92
N ARG A 516 4.91 16.86 -7.78
CA ARG A 516 5.70 16.25 -8.85
C ARG A 516 5.09 14.89 -9.19
N GLY A 517 4.81 14.68 -10.47
CA GLY A 517 4.18 13.44 -10.94
C GLY A 517 2.68 13.54 -11.14
N VAL A 518 2.00 14.58 -10.62
CA VAL A 518 0.53 14.66 -10.64
C VAL A 518 -0.01 14.60 -12.07
N THR A 519 0.49 15.46 -12.95
CA THR A 519 0.06 15.49 -14.35
C THR A 519 0.89 14.54 -15.24
N ASP A 520 2.15 14.32 -14.86
CA ASP A 520 3.17 13.64 -15.66
C ASP A 520 3.90 12.60 -14.80
N ASN A 521 3.44 11.35 -14.70
CA ASN A 521 2.22 10.79 -15.32
C ASN A 521 1.35 9.97 -14.32
N LYS A 522 1.57 10.17 -13.02
CA LYS A 522 0.93 9.40 -11.93
C LYS A 522 -0.58 9.61 -11.84
N GLY A 523 -1.07 10.84 -12.07
CA GLY A 523 -2.51 11.15 -12.07
C GLY A 523 -3.26 10.45 -13.20
N PRO A 524 -2.87 10.63 -14.47
CA PRO A 524 -3.47 9.92 -15.60
C PRO A 524 -3.50 8.40 -15.45
N ILE A 525 -2.42 7.80 -14.95
CA ILE A 525 -2.37 6.36 -14.62
C ILE A 525 -3.49 5.98 -13.65
N LEU A 526 -3.62 6.70 -12.53
CA LEU A 526 -4.64 6.39 -11.54
C LEU A 526 -6.05 6.64 -12.09
N ALA A 527 -6.28 7.72 -12.83
CA ALA A 527 -7.57 7.99 -13.45
C ALA A 527 -8.04 6.83 -14.35
N ALA A 528 -7.16 6.31 -15.21
CA ALA A 528 -7.47 5.17 -16.07
C ALA A 528 -7.66 3.86 -15.29
N LEU A 529 -6.82 3.60 -14.28
CA LEU A 529 -6.95 2.42 -13.41
C LEU A 529 -8.28 2.43 -12.65
N TYR A 530 -8.66 3.56 -12.07
CA TYR A 530 -9.90 3.71 -11.33
C TYR A 530 -11.12 3.62 -12.26
N ALA A 531 -11.07 4.16 -13.48
CA ALA A 531 -12.13 3.97 -14.48
C ALA A 531 -12.32 2.49 -14.86
N ALA A 532 -11.24 1.77 -15.13
CA ALA A 532 -11.30 0.34 -15.44
C ALA A 532 -11.81 -0.49 -14.25
N ALA A 533 -11.36 -0.15 -13.04
CA ALA A 533 -11.78 -0.81 -11.82
C ALA A 533 -13.27 -0.56 -11.51
N ASP A 534 -13.75 0.67 -11.70
CA ASP A 534 -15.16 1.03 -11.46
C ASP A 534 -16.09 0.26 -12.40
N LEU A 535 -15.77 0.23 -13.70
CA LEU A 535 -16.49 -0.58 -14.69
C LEU A 535 -16.40 -2.09 -14.40
N ALA A 536 -15.24 -2.58 -13.96
CA ALA A 536 -15.05 -3.98 -13.64
C ALA A 536 -15.95 -4.39 -12.45
N ARG A 537 -15.97 -3.56 -11.40
CA ARG A 537 -16.78 -3.73 -10.17
C ARG A 537 -18.27 -3.68 -10.45
N GLN A 538 -18.71 -2.75 -11.30
CA GLN A 538 -20.10 -2.63 -11.74
C GLN A 538 -20.53 -3.71 -12.73
N LYS A 539 -19.63 -4.66 -13.08
CA LYS A 539 -19.88 -5.70 -14.10
C LYS A 539 -20.31 -5.09 -15.44
N SER A 540 -19.78 -3.92 -15.78
CA SER A 540 -20.08 -3.18 -17.01
C SER A 540 -18.87 -3.05 -17.94
N LEU A 541 -17.69 -3.54 -17.54
CA LEU A 541 -16.49 -3.54 -18.38
C LEU A 541 -16.67 -4.51 -19.57
N ARG A 542 -16.80 -3.96 -20.78
CA ARG A 542 -17.12 -4.72 -22.00
C ARG A 542 -15.91 -5.32 -22.70
N CYS A 543 -14.72 -4.78 -22.52
CA CYS A 543 -13.47 -5.24 -23.16
C CYS A 543 -12.39 -5.54 -22.12
N ASP A 544 -11.37 -6.30 -22.51
CA ASP A 544 -10.19 -6.48 -21.67
C ASP A 544 -9.36 -5.18 -21.66
N VAL A 545 -8.84 -4.80 -20.50
CA VAL A 545 -7.96 -3.63 -20.36
C VAL A 545 -6.62 -4.07 -19.78
N VAL A 546 -5.55 -3.83 -20.53
CA VAL A 546 -4.18 -4.12 -20.14
C VAL A 546 -3.47 -2.81 -19.84
N PHE A 547 -2.75 -2.75 -18.73
CA PHE A 547 -1.90 -1.63 -18.36
C PHE A 547 -0.44 -2.07 -18.47
N LEU A 548 0.35 -1.29 -19.21
CA LEU A 548 1.80 -1.36 -19.21
C LEU A 548 2.34 -0.04 -18.70
N ILE A 549 2.87 -0.06 -17.48
CA ILE A 549 3.33 1.15 -16.81
C ILE A 549 4.81 1.01 -16.51
N GLU A 550 5.64 1.77 -17.23
CA GLU A 550 7.10 1.69 -17.10
C GLU A 550 7.67 2.69 -16.10
N GLY A 551 8.97 2.59 -15.82
CA GLY A 551 9.66 3.44 -14.84
C GLY A 551 10.94 4.08 -15.37
N GLU A 552 11.08 4.17 -16.70
CA GLU A 552 12.29 4.71 -17.35
C GLU A 552 11.97 5.76 -18.43
N GLU A 553 10.73 6.23 -18.56
CA GLU A 553 10.34 7.12 -19.68
C GLU A 553 11.15 8.42 -19.68
N GLU A 554 11.34 9.01 -18.49
CA GLU A 554 12.10 10.25 -18.28
C GLU A 554 13.62 10.04 -18.44
N SER A 555 14.03 8.78 -18.58
CA SER A 555 15.40 8.33 -18.82
C SER A 555 15.55 7.55 -20.13
N GLY A 556 14.61 7.72 -21.07
CA GLY A 556 14.68 7.20 -22.43
C GLY A 556 14.13 5.78 -22.63
N SER A 557 13.24 5.32 -21.76
CA SER A 557 12.54 4.03 -21.83
C SER A 557 13.47 2.83 -21.99
N GLN A 558 14.58 2.81 -21.23
CA GLN A 558 15.64 1.81 -21.36
C GLN A 558 15.11 0.40 -21.08
N GLY A 559 15.31 -0.52 -22.04
CA GLY A 559 14.87 -1.92 -21.94
C GLY A 559 13.37 -2.15 -22.14
N PHE A 560 12.57 -1.09 -22.33
CA PHE A 560 11.11 -1.20 -22.51
C PHE A 560 10.77 -2.01 -23.76
N HIS A 561 11.36 -1.64 -24.90
CA HIS A 561 11.08 -2.26 -26.20
C HIS A 561 11.42 -3.76 -26.23
N GLU A 562 12.58 -4.14 -25.69
CA GLU A 562 13.01 -5.53 -25.58
C GLU A 562 12.07 -6.33 -24.67
N THR A 563 11.70 -5.76 -23.53
CA THR A 563 10.84 -6.43 -22.53
C THR A 563 9.43 -6.65 -23.07
N VAL A 564 8.86 -5.67 -23.78
CA VAL A 564 7.56 -5.79 -24.45
C VAL A 564 7.61 -6.88 -25.53
N ARG A 565 8.68 -6.94 -26.33
CA ARG A 565 8.86 -8.01 -27.34
C ARG A 565 8.95 -9.40 -26.68
N GLN A 566 9.69 -9.54 -25.60
CA GLN A 566 9.84 -10.80 -24.87
C GLN A 566 8.51 -11.27 -24.25
N HIS A 567 7.71 -10.35 -23.71
CA HIS A 567 6.45 -10.65 -23.05
C HIS A 567 5.21 -10.49 -23.94
N LYS A 568 5.40 -10.37 -25.27
CA LYS A 568 4.31 -10.17 -26.23
C LYS A 568 3.23 -11.25 -26.15
N SER A 569 3.63 -12.50 -25.90
CA SER A 569 2.72 -13.63 -25.66
C SER A 569 1.88 -13.48 -24.38
N GLN A 570 2.47 -12.90 -23.32
CA GLN A 570 1.78 -12.65 -22.05
C GLN A 570 0.83 -11.45 -22.13
N ILE A 571 1.21 -10.42 -22.89
CA ILE A 571 0.35 -9.24 -23.15
C ILE A 571 -0.89 -9.67 -23.95
N GLY A 572 -0.69 -10.51 -24.97
CA GLY A 572 -1.75 -10.99 -25.85
C GLY A 572 -2.06 -10.00 -26.98
N PRO A 573 -3.09 -10.27 -27.79
CA PRO A 573 -3.52 -9.35 -28.84
C PRO A 573 -4.07 -8.06 -28.23
N VAL A 574 -3.74 -6.93 -28.86
CA VAL A 574 -4.18 -5.58 -28.48
C VAL A 574 -4.77 -4.94 -29.72
N ASP A 575 -5.99 -4.43 -29.60
CA ASP A 575 -6.69 -3.77 -30.70
C ASP A 575 -6.38 -2.28 -30.69
N TRP A 576 -6.42 -1.66 -29.52
CA TRP A 576 -6.27 -0.21 -29.33
C TRP A 576 -5.24 0.10 -28.25
N ILE A 577 -4.47 1.17 -28.44
CA ILE A 577 -3.51 1.69 -27.46
C ILE A 577 -3.95 3.10 -27.07
N LEU A 578 -4.15 3.32 -25.78
CA LEU A 578 -4.44 4.61 -25.18
C LEU A 578 -3.21 5.11 -24.44
N LEU A 579 -2.81 6.34 -24.75
CA LEU A 579 -1.70 7.04 -24.11
C LEU A 579 -2.21 8.37 -23.58
N ALA A 580 -2.09 8.59 -22.29
CA ALA A 580 -2.56 9.81 -21.63
C ALA A 580 -1.36 10.56 -21.03
N ASN A 581 -0.48 11.10 -21.89
CA ASN A 581 0.70 11.87 -21.50
C ASN A 581 0.83 13.17 -22.31
N SER A 582 -0.27 13.92 -22.41
CA SER A 582 -0.33 15.17 -23.17
C SER A 582 -1.20 16.21 -22.48
N TYR A 583 -1.01 17.46 -22.87
CA TYR A 583 -1.71 18.60 -22.30
C TYR A 583 -2.70 19.19 -23.30
N TRP A 584 -3.74 19.86 -22.80
CA TRP A 584 -4.63 20.65 -23.63
C TRP A 584 -3.92 21.92 -24.11
N LEU A 585 -4.47 22.53 -25.16
CA LEU A 585 -3.90 23.77 -25.72
C LEU A 585 -4.27 25.00 -24.90
N ASP A 586 -5.39 24.94 -24.19
CA ASP A 586 -5.90 25.94 -23.27
C ASP A 586 -6.58 25.27 -22.06
N ASP A 587 -7.15 26.08 -21.16
CA ASP A 587 -7.84 25.60 -19.95
C ASP A 587 -9.33 25.28 -20.20
N TYR A 588 -9.83 25.40 -21.44
CA TYR A 588 -11.26 25.41 -21.75
C TYR A 588 -11.68 24.25 -22.66
N ASN A 589 -10.84 23.89 -23.63
CA ASN A 589 -11.19 22.99 -24.71
C ASN A 589 -10.38 21.69 -24.61
N PRO A 590 -11.05 20.54 -24.37
CA PRO A 590 -10.36 19.26 -24.33
C PRO A 590 -9.75 18.92 -25.69
N CYS A 591 -8.54 18.38 -25.66
CA CYS A 591 -7.76 18.09 -26.87
C CYS A 591 -7.54 16.59 -27.06
N LEU A 592 -7.54 16.17 -28.32
CA LEU A 592 -7.16 14.82 -28.74
C LEU A 592 -5.90 14.91 -29.60
N THR A 593 -4.79 14.41 -29.07
CA THR A 593 -3.48 14.45 -29.75
C THR A 593 -3.35 13.25 -30.67
N TYR A 594 -3.14 13.50 -31.97
CA TYR A 594 -2.94 12.45 -32.98
C TYR A 594 -1.52 12.44 -33.54
N GLY A 595 -0.60 13.24 -33.00
CA GLY A 595 0.78 13.26 -33.45
C GLY A 595 1.75 13.84 -32.44
N LEU A 596 2.98 13.32 -32.45
CA LEU A 596 4.10 13.77 -31.63
C LEU A 596 5.34 13.90 -32.52
N ARG A 597 6.12 14.96 -32.30
CA ARG A 597 7.41 15.13 -32.97
C ARG A 597 8.43 14.16 -32.39
N GLY A 598 9.30 13.65 -33.24
CA GLY A 598 10.49 12.93 -32.81
C GLY A 598 11.54 13.90 -32.26
N VAL A 599 12.62 13.35 -31.73
CA VAL A 599 13.77 14.12 -31.26
C VAL A 599 15.09 13.38 -31.44
N VAL A 600 16.12 14.13 -31.83
CA VAL A 600 17.52 13.69 -31.77
C VAL A 600 18.26 14.61 -30.80
N HIS A 601 18.80 14.03 -29.74
CA HIS A 601 19.66 14.73 -28.78
C HIS A 601 21.13 14.46 -29.10
N ALA A 602 21.94 15.51 -29.09
CA ALA A 602 23.36 15.40 -29.40
C ALA A 602 24.24 16.35 -28.58
N ASN A 603 25.49 15.95 -28.34
CA ASN A 603 26.56 16.80 -27.86
C ASN A 603 27.59 17.01 -28.97
N LEU A 604 28.01 18.26 -29.18
CA LEU A 604 29.16 18.61 -30.00
C LEU A 604 30.28 19.05 -29.07
N ILE A 605 31.40 18.32 -29.08
CA ILE A 605 32.51 18.52 -28.15
C ILE A 605 33.77 18.80 -28.95
N VAL A 606 34.35 19.98 -28.74
CA VAL A 606 35.65 20.34 -29.31
C VAL A 606 36.71 20.29 -28.21
N THR A 607 37.81 19.59 -28.45
CA THR A 607 38.93 19.43 -27.52
C THR A 607 40.26 19.81 -28.16
N SER A 608 41.11 20.49 -27.39
CA SER A 608 42.49 20.80 -27.76
C SER A 608 43.46 19.89 -27.02
N ASP A 609 44.61 19.59 -27.64
CA ASP A 609 45.75 18.94 -26.98
C ASP A 609 46.48 19.85 -25.99
N HIS A 610 46.23 21.16 -26.07
CA HIS A 610 46.78 22.13 -25.12
C HIS A 610 46.01 22.14 -23.81
N PRO A 611 46.67 22.39 -22.65
CA PRO A 611 45.98 22.64 -21.39
C PRO A 611 45.23 23.98 -21.43
N ASP A 612 44.51 24.34 -20.38
CA ASP A 612 43.91 25.68 -20.26
C ASP A 612 45.01 26.76 -20.34
N LEU A 613 44.85 27.73 -21.26
CA LEU A 613 45.83 28.77 -21.58
C LEU A 613 45.37 30.15 -21.12
N HIS A 614 46.30 31.11 -21.01
CA HIS A 614 45.97 32.48 -20.61
C HIS A 614 45.67 33.33 -21.86
N SER A 615 44.43 33.79 -22.04
CA SER A 615 44.00 34.44 -23.28
C SER A 615 44.77 35.71 -23.63
N GLY A 616 45.31 36.43 -22.64
CA GLY A 616 46.17 37.61 -22.89
C GLY A 616 47.61 37.29 -23.35
N ILE A 617 48.10 36.07 -23.12
CA ILE A 617 49.47 35.65 -23.48
C ILE A 617 49.41 34.78 -24.73
N ASP A 618 48.51 33.80 -24.74
CA ASP A 618 48.43 32.75 -25.74
C ASP A 618 47.39 33.06 -26.84
N GLY A 619 46.47 34.00 -26.59
CA GLY A 619 45.46 34.41 -27.56
C GLY A 619 46.09 35.01 -28.81
N SER A 620 46.01 34.27 -29.92
CA SER A 620 46.59 34.66 -31.19
C SER A 620 45.86 34.02 -32.37
N ALA A 621 46.03 34.57 -33.57
CA ALA A 621 45.43 34.01 -34.78
C ALA A 621 46.03 32.65 -35.20
N LEU A 622 47.13 32.22 -34.57
CA LEU A 622 47.79 30.94 -34.83
C LEU A 622 47.28 29.82 -33.92
N LEU A 623 46.49 30.16 -32.90
CA LEU A 623 45.94 29.20 -31.95
C LEU A 623 44.49 28.86 -32.31
N ASP A 624 44.21 27.57 -32.35
CA ASP A 624 42.85 27.05 -32.51
C ASP A 624 42.20 26.89 -31.14
N GLU A 625 41.24 27.77 -30.85
CA GLU A 625 40.57 27.80 -29.56
C GLU A 625 39.28 26.96 -29.62
N PRO A 626 39.08 25.96 -28.74
CA PRO A 626 37.92 25.07 -28.79
C PRO A 626 36.57 25.79 -28.79
N LEU A 627 36.43 26.87 -28.00
CA LEU A 627 35.20 27.66 -27.95
C LEU A 627 34.96 28.45 -29.24
N LYS A 628 36.03 28.97 -29.87
CA LYS A 628 35.95 29.68 -31.16
C LYS A 628 35.43 28.72 -32.23
N ASP A 629 36.06 27.56 -32.34
CA ASP A 629 35.74 26.57 -33.37
C ASP A 629 34.32 26.02 -33.17
N LEU A 630 33.94 25.70 -31.93
CA LEU A 630 32.58 25.28 -31.61
C LEU A 630 31.55 26.37 -31.96
N SER A 631 31.84 27.64 -31.66
CA SER A 631 30.92 28.76 -31.97
C SER A 631 30.73 28.93 -33.47
N MET A 632 31.81 28.80 -34.25
CA MET A 632 31.76 28.84 -35.70
C MET A 632 30.94 27.66 -36.25
N LEU A 633 31.20 26.44 -35.78
CA LEU A 633 30.46 25.24 -36.15
C LEU A 633 28.96 25.38 -35.86
N LEU A 634 28.58 25.82 -34.66
CA LEU A 634 27.17 26.04 -34.30
C LEU A 634 26.48 27.05 -35.22
N GLY A 635 27.21 28.09 -35.66
CA GLY A 635 26.73 29.08 -36.62
C GLY A 635 26.39 28.50 -38.00
N THR A 636 26.95 27.35 -38.35
CA THR A 636 26.66 26.66 -39.63
C THR A 636 25.36 25.84 -39.60
N LEU A 637 24.97 25.33 -38.43
CA LEU A 637 23.83 24.41 -38.28
C LEU A 637 22.48 25.09 -38.52
N VAL A 638 22.38 26.39 -38.21
CA VAL A 638 21.12 27.14 -38.24
C VAL A 638 21.28 28.41 -39.06
N GLY A 639 20.49 28.53 -40.13
CA GLY A 639 20.40 29.69 -40.99
C GLY A 639 19.38 30.75 -40.52
N PRO A 640 19.13 31.78 -41.36
CA PRO A 640 18.18 32.85 -41.05
C PRO A 640 16.80 32.31 -40.68
N LYS A 641 16.19 32.92 -39.65
CA LYS A 641 14.88 32.52 -39.09
C LYS A 641 14.80 31.08 -38.54
N GLY A 642 15.94 30.47 -38.18
CA GLY A 642 15.94 29.15 -37.55
C GLY A 642 15.91 27.98 -38.53
N LYS A 643 16.12 28.22 -39.83
CA LYS A 643 16.17 27.15 -40.84
C LYS A 643 17.36 26.24 -40.58
N ILE A 644 17.13 24.94 -40.45
CA ILE A 644 18.21 23.96 -40.28
C ILE A 644 18.94 23.78 -41.62
N ASN A 645 20.27 23.89 -41.61
CA ASN A 645 21.11 23.90 -42.82
C ASN A 645 21.63 22.52 -43.24
N LEU A 646 21.17 21.45 -42.59
CA LEU A 646 21.51 20.08 -42.96
C LEU A 646 21.06 19.79 -44.41
N PRO A 647 21.94 19.22 -45.27
CA PRO A 647 21.60 18.91 -46.66
C PRO A 647 20.38 17.97 -46.76
N GLY A 648 19.45 18.28 -47.66
CA GLY A 648 18.24 17.47 -47.88
C GLY A 648 17.24 17.42 -46.71
N PHE A 649 17.51 18.10 -45.60
CA PHE A 649 16.76 17.91 -44.35
C PHE A 649 15.27 18.25 -44.42
N HIS A 650 14.91 19.25 -45.23
CA HIS A 650 13.52 19.72 -45.38
C HIS A 650 12.76 19.01 -46.51
N GLU A 651 13.43 18.23 -47.36
CA GLU A 651 12.80 17.51 -48.48
C GLU A 651 11.74 16.47 -48.06
N PRO A 652 11.95 15.66 -46.99
CA PRO A 652 10.93 14.70 -46.57
C PRO A 652 9.72 15.36 -45.90
N VAL A 653 9.77 16.63 -45.50
CA VAL A 653 8.66 17.28 -44.76
C VAL A 653 7.39 17.31 -45.62
N LEU A 654 6.33 16.64 -45.14
CA LEU A 654 5.05 16.51 -45.84
C LEU A 654 4.43 17.88 -46.16
N SER A 655 3.92 18.04 -47.38
CA SER A 655 3.20 19.26 -47.78
C SER A 655 1.84 19.39 -47.07
N LEU A 656 1.47 20.61 -46.71
CA LEU A 656 0.20 20.92 -46.05
C LEU A 656 -1.02 20.55 -46.91
N THR A 657 -1.85 19.64 -46.41
CA THR A 657 -3.07 19.19 -47.12
C THR A 657 -4.27 20.09 -46.85
N GLU A 658 -5.29 20.05 -47.72
CA GLU A 658 -6.53 20.83 -47.50
C GLU A 658 -7.31 20.36 -46.25
N ALA A 659 -7.27 19.07 -45.92
CA ALA A 659 -7.88 18.55 -44.70
C ALA A 659 -7.19 19.11 -43.45
N GLU A 660 -5.86 19.13 -43.46
CA GLU A 660 -5.05 19.68 -42.37
C GLU A 660 -5.25 21.20 -42.19
N LYS A 661 -5.34 21.96 -43.29
CA LYS A 661 -5.69 23.39 -43.25
C LYS A 661 -7.03 23.64 -42.55
N ARG A 662 -8.06 22.83 -42.87
CA ARG A 662 -9.37 22.96 -42.24
C ARG A 662 -9.31 22.67 -40.73
N ARG A 663 -8.50 21.69 -40.30
CA ARG A 663 -8.30 21.40 -38.86
C ARG A 663 -7.64 22.57 -38.15
N TYR A 664 -6.60 23.18 -38.73
CA TYR A 664 -5.98 24.37 -38.16
C TYR A 664 -6.93 25.56 -38.06
N ALA A 665 -7.74 25.80 -39.10
CA ALA A 665 -8.76 26.85 -39.08
C ALA A 665 -9.78 26.61 -37.96
N ALA A 666 -10.29 25.38 -37.82
CA ALA A 666 -11.23 25.01 -36.77
C ALA A 666 -10.64 25.20 -35.35
N ILE A 667 -9.37 24.85 -35.15
CA ILE A 667 -8.67 25.10 -33.87
C ILE A 667 -8.54 26.60 -33.60
N ALA A 668 -8.19 27.39 -34.62
CA ALA A 668 -8.05 28.84 -34.46
C ALA A 668 -9.38 29.50 -34.11
N ASP A 669 -10.48 29.09 -34.76
CA ASP A 669 -11.83 29.61 -34.49
C ASP A 669 -12.26 29.36 -33.04
N VAL A 670 -11.85 28.24 -32.44
CA VAL A 670 -12.17 27.87 -31.05
C VAL A 670 -11.26 28.56 -30.03
N LEU A 671 -9.96 28.71 -30.31
CA LEU A 671 -9.00 29.28 -29.37
C LEU A 671 -9.02 30.81 -29.31
N LEU A 672 -9.21 31.49 -30.44
CA LEU A 672 -9.12 32.96 -30.52
C LEU A 672 -10.06 33.72 -29.56
N PRO A 673 -11.33 33.30 -29.35
CA PRO A 673 -12.21 33.97 -28.40
C PRO A 673 -11.68 34.05 -26.97
N HIS A 674 -10.85 33.08 -26.56
CA HIS A 674 -10.28 33.00 -25.20
C HIS A 674 -8.87 33.61 -25.10
N HIS A 675 -8.26 33.96 -26.23
CA HIS A 675 -6.87 34.44 -26.32
C HIS A 675 -6.76 35.76 -27.10
N PRO A 676 -7.30 36.88 -26.57
CA PRO A 676 -7.32 38.18 -27.25
C PRO A 676 -5.93 38.80 -27.47
N GLU A 677 -4.90 38.30 -26.78
CA GLU A 677 -3.50 38.67 -26.99
C GLU A 677 -2.94 38.20 -28.33
N ILE A 678 -3.61 37.25 -28.99
CA ILE A 678 -3.17 36.70 -30.27
C ILE A 678 -3.74 37.58 -31.41
N PRO A 679 -2.87 38.18 -32.24
CA PRO A 679 -3.26 39.28 -33.12
C PRO A 679 -4.13 38.88 -34.32
N SER A 680 -4.01 37.64 -34.81
CA SER A 680 -4.82 37.13 -35.92
C SER A 680 -4.86 35.60 -35.98
N SER A 681 -5.88 35.07 -36.66
CA SER A 681 -5.99 33.63 -36.96
C SER A 681 -4.76 33.10 -37.71
N ASP A 682 -4.30 33.84 -38.72
CA ASP A 682 -3.09 33.45 -39.47
C ASP A 682 -1.84 33.39 -38.59
N ALA A 683 -1.69 34.28 -37.61
CA ALA A 683 -0.56 34.25 -36.70
C ALA A 683 -0.59 33.01 -35.79
N LEU A 684 -1.77 32.64 -35.30
CA LEU A 684 -1.98 31.43 -34.50
C LEU A 684 -1.69 30.18 -35.32
N ILE A 685 -2.30 30.04 -36.51
CA ILE A 685 -2.12 28.90 -37.40
C ILE A 685 -0.64 28.73 -37.74
N ASN A 686 0.04 29.82 -38.13
CA ASN A 686 1.48 29.77 -38.41
C ASN A 686 2.28 29.32 -37.19
N SER A 687 1.98 29.81 -35.99
CA SER A 687 2.65 29.39 -34.75
C SER A 687 2.46 27.89 -34.47
N LEU A 688 1.22 27.39 -34.59
CA LEU A 688 0.90 25.97 -34.40
C LEU A 688 1.60 25.09 -35.44
N MET A 689 1.63 25.50 -36.71
CA MET A 689 2.33 24.78 -37.77
C MET A 689 3.83 24.64 -37.45
N HIS A 690 4.48 25.72 -36.99
CA HIS A 690 5.91 25.66 -36.63
C HIS A 690 6.18 24.80 -35.39
N ARG A 691 5.20 24.66 -34.49
CA ARG A 691 5.32 23.82 -33.29
C ARG A 691 5.07 22.34 -33.57
N TRP A 692 4.19 22.00 -34.52
CA TRP A 692 3.71 20.63 -34.68
C TRP A 692 4.28 19.93 -35.91
N ARG A 693 4.33 20.61 -37.06
CA ARG A 693 4.66 19.99 -38.35
C ARG A 693 5.95 20.48 -39.00
N GLU A 694 6.57 21.53 -38.45
CA GLU A 694 7.90 21.95 -38.87
C GLU A 694 8.99 21.43 -37.91
N PRO A 695 10.14 20.98 -38.46
CA PRO A 695 11.28 20.61 -37.64
C PRO A 695 11.93 21.85 -37.02
N SER A 696 12.61 21.67 -35.88
CA SER A 696 13.26 22.78 -35.17
C SER A 696 14.52 22.33 -34.46
N LEU A 697 15.57 23.15 -34.49
CA LEU A 697 16.82 22.90 -33.76
C LEU A 697 16.93 23.87 -32.59
N THR A 698 17.35 23.35 -31.43
CA THR A 698 17.57 24.16 -30.22
C THR A 698 18.93 23.83 -29.64
N ILE A 699 19.72 24.87 -29.37
CA ILE A 699 20.96 24.77 -28.60
C ILE A 699 20.59 25.03 -27.14
N HIS A 700 20.79 24.06 -26.26
CA HIS A 700 20.37 24.12 -24.86
C HIS A 700 21.41 24.79 -23.97
N SER A 701 22.68 24.40 -24.14
CA SER A 701 23.79 24.91 -23.34
C SER A 701 25.08 24.89 -24.15
N VAL A 702 25.98 25.80 -23.79
CA VAL A 702 27.38 25.77 -24.18
C VAL A 702 28.19 25.81 -22.88
N GLU A 703 28.92 24.75 -22.61
CA GLU A 703 29.69 24.51 -21.40
C GLU A 703 31.18 24.61 -21.72
N VAL A 704 31.89 25.41 -20.92
CA VAL A 704 33.33 25.67 -21.07
C VAL A 704 33.97 25.48 -19.69
N PRO A 705 34.67 24.35 -19.45
CA PRO A 705 35.37 24.10 -18.19
C PRO A 705 36.35 25.23 -17.87
N GLY A 706 36.40 25.66 -16.61
CA GLY A 706 37.29 26.74 -16.16
C GLY A 706 36.76 28.16 -16.38
N SER A 707 35.69 28.35 -17.18
CA SER A 707 35.03 29.65 -17.36
C SER A 707 34.17 30.00 -16.13
N LYS A 708 34.80 30.54 -15.09
CA LYS A 708 34.11 31.31 -14.05
C LYS A 708 34.09 32.78 -14.47
N ILE A 709 33.02 33.49 -14.11
CA ILE A 709 32.79 34.91 -14.43
C ILE A 709 34.08 35.72 -14.16
N GLY A 710 34.71 36.24 -15.22
CA GLY A 710 35.85 37.16 -15.13
C GLY A 710 37.27 36.56 -15.28
N THR A 711 37.44 35.33 -15.79
CA THR A 711 38.77 34.74 -16.02
C THR A 711 39.22 34.84 -17.48
N ALA A 712 40.45 35.29 -17.72
CA ALA A 712 41.08 35.41 -19.04
C ALA A 712 41.69 34.06 -19.49
N THR A 713 40.86 33.03 -19.61
CA THR A 713 41.30 31.65 -19.86
C THR A 713 40.74 31.12 -21.18
N ILE A 714 41.61 30.55 -22.02
CA ILE A 714 41.24 29.73 -23.17
C ILE A 714 41.14 28.29 -22.67
N SER A 715 39.93 27.74 -22.63
CA SER A 715 39.69 26.39 -22.14
C SER A 715 40.13 25.35 -23.18
N HIS A 716 40.74 24.26 -22.72
CA HIS A 716 41.09 23.10 -23.54
C HIS A 716 39.87 22.36 -24.12
N LYS A 717 38.65 22.66 -23.64
CA LYS A 717 37.42 21.95 -24.05
C LYS A 717 36.23 22.90 -24.14
N ALA A 718 35.38 22.69 -25.14
CA ALA A 718 34.06 23.31 -25.22
C ALA A 718 33.02 22.26 -25.62
N LYS A 719 31.85 22.28 -24.99
CA LYS A 719 30.75 21.35 -25.27
C LYS A 719 29.46 22.13 -25.53
N ALA A 720 28.77 21.82 -26.62
CA ALA A 720 27.40 22.27 -26.85
C ALA A 720 26.43 21.10 -26.76
N SER A 721 25.34 21.28 -26.03
CA SER A 721 24.23 20.30 -25.97
C SER A 721 23.07 20.82 -26.79
N LEU A 722 22.56 20.04 -27.74
CA LEU A 722 21.50 20.45 -28.65
C LEU A 722 20.45 19.36 -28.86
N SER A 723 19.29 19.75 -29.37
CA SER A 723 18.28 18.83 -29.88
C SER A 723 17.69 19.28 -31.21
N ILE A 724 17.31 18.30 -32.02
CA ILE A 724 16.59 18.48 -33.27
C ILE A 724 15.24 17.80 -33.13
N ARG A 725 14.15 18.58 -33.16
CA ARG A 725 12.79 18.04 -33.27
C ARG A 725 12.52 17.73 -34.73
N ILE A 726 12.10 16.49 -34.98
CA ILE A 726 11.85 15.94 -36.32
C ILE A 726 10.36 15.62 -36.48
N VAL A 727 9.90 15.57 -37.72
CA VAL A 727 8.48 15.47 -38.09
C VAL A 727 8.23 14.23 -38.96
N PRO A 728 6.99 13.74 -39.09
CA PRO A 728 6.70 12.48 -39.77
C PRO A 728 7.39 12.36 -41.12
N THR A 729 7.87 11.14 -41.44
CA THR A 729 8.74 10.76 -42.58
C THR A 729 10.24 11.09 -42.44
N GLN A 730 10.64 11.81 -41.39
CA GLN A 730 12.04 11.90 -40.99
C GLN A 730 12.36 10.80 -39.97
N GLU A 731 13.33 9.94 -40.29
CA GLU A 731 13.83 8.90 -39.39
C GLU A 731 14.94 9.46 -38.49
N ALA A 732 14.89 9.17 -37.19
CA ALA A 732 15.83 9.72 -36.21
C ALA A 732 17.28 9.28 -36.47
N ASP A 733 17.47 8.04 -36.94
CA ASP A 733 18.78 7.48 -37.29
C ASP A 733 19.43 8.23 -38.45
N ASP A 734 18.67 8.52 -39.51
CA ASP A 734 19.16 9.25 -40.68
C ASP A 734 19.51 10.69 -40.32
N VAL A 735 18.68 11.35 -39.50
CA VAL A 735 18.95 12.71 -39.03
C VAL A 735 20.20 12.75 -38.14
N ALA A 736 20.38 11.77 -37.26
CA ALA A 736 21.57 11.66 -36.41
C ALA A 736 22.86 11.44 -37.25
N ALA A 737 22.80 10.57 -38.26
CA ALA A 737 23.90 10.35 -39.19
C ALA A 737 24.22 11.61 -40.00
N ASN A 738 23.19 12.29 -40.54
CA ASN A 738 23.34 13.52 -41.31
C ASN A 738 23.91 14.66 -40.46
N LEU A 739 23.47 14.81 -39.21
CA LEU A 739 24.04 15.78 -38.27
C LEU A 739 25.53 15.51 -38.03
N THR A 740 25.89 14.24 -37.80
CA THR A 740 27.27 13.83 -37.55
C THR A 740 28.16 14.12 -38.76
N ALA A 741 27.73 13.69 -39.95
CA ALA A 741 28.47 13.91 -41.19
C ALA A 741 28.62 15.41 -41.51
N PHE A 742 27.54 16.19 -41.40
CA PHE A 742 27.58 17.62 -41.65
C PHE A 742 28.48 18.35 -40.64
N ALA A 743 28.40 18.02 -39.36
CA ALA A 743 29.23 18.65 -38.34
C ALA A 743 30.72 18.36 -38.58
N GLN A 744 31.07 17.12 -38.95
CA GLN A 744 32.44 16.74 -39.31
C GLN A 744 32.92 17.48 -40.57
N GLU A 745 32.09 17.57 -41.61
CA GLU A 745 32.42 18.28 -42.85
C GLU A 745 32.66 19.77 -42.58
N GLN A 746 31.74 20.44 -41.86
CA GLN A 746 31.87 21.86 -41.53
C GLN A 746 33.08 22.12 -40.63
N PHE A 747 33.35 21.25 -39.66
CA PHE A 747 34.51 21.39 -38.80
C PHE A 747 35.83 21.22 -39.57
N ALA A 748 35.89 20.30 -40.54
CA ALA A 748 37.06 20.15 -41.40
C ALA A 748 37.37 21.41 -42.23
N THR A 749 36.36 22.22 -42.59
CA THR A 749 36.58 23.50 -43.30
C THR A 749 37.26 24.57 -42.44
N LEU A 750 37.28 24.41 -41.11
CA LEU A 750 37.98 25.34 -40.22
C LEU A 750 39.49 25.14 -40.24
N GLU A 751 39.98 24.02 -40.79
CA GLU A 751 41.41 23.64 -40.79
C GLU A 751 42.04 23.65 -39.38
N SER A 752 41.21 23.43 -38.34
CA SER A 752 41.61 23.48 -36.93
C SER A 752 42.42 22.24 -36.54
N GLN A 753 43.39 22.42 -35.65
CA GLN A 753 44.13 21.32 -35.00
C GLN A 753 43.37 20.67 -33.84
N ASN A 754 42.22 21.21 -33.44
CA ASN A 754 41.38 20.62 -32.40
C ASN A 754 40.59 19.41 -32.93
N ASP A 755 40.15 18.55 -32.02
CA ASP A 755 39.32 17.39 -32.34
C ASP A 755 37.84 17.67 -32.07
N LEU A 756 36.97 17.28 -33.01
CA LEU A 756 35.51 17.27 -32.84
C LEU A 756 34.99 15.86 -32.54
N THR A 757 34.30 15.72 -31.42
CA THR A 757 33.49 14.54 -31.10
C THR A 757 32.01 14.89 -31.16
N VAL A 758 31.24 14.09 -31.91
CA VAL A 758 29.78 14.17 -31.99
C VAL A 758 29.20 12.97 -31.24
N GLU A 759 28.49 13.22 -30.14
CA GLU A 759 27.84 12.18 -29.35
C GLU A 759 26.33 12.27 -29.52
N ILE A 760 25.69 11.23 -30.05
CA ILE A 760 24.23 11.13 -30.07
C ILE A 760 23.77 10.53 -28.76
N THR A 761 23.05 11.31 -27.94
CA THR A 761 22.65 10.92 -26.58
C THR A 761 21.22 10.39 -26.51
N GLY A 762 20.39 10.63 -27.52
CA GLY A 762 19.02 10.12 -27.58
C GLY A 762 18.43 10.25 -28.98
N LYS A 763 17.57 9.29 -29.34
CA LYS A 763 16.89 9.23 -30.64
C LYS A 763 15.47 8.73 -30.44
N SER A 764 14.50 9.41 -31.03
CA SER A 764 13.09 9.00 -31.01
C SER A 764 12.41 9.45 -32.29
N ASP A 765 11.73 8.51 -32.96
CA ASP A 765 11.02 8.80 -34.19
C ASP A 765 9.73 9.59 -33.95
N PRO A 766 9.28 10.37 -34.94
CA PRO A 766 7.98 11.02 -34.89
C PRO A 766 6.86 9.99 -34.97
N TRP A 767 5.73 10.29 -34.32
CA TRP A 767 4.52 9.48 -34.40
C TRP A 767 3.38 10.30 -35.02
N LEU A 768 2.68 9.71 -35.98
CA LEU A 768 1.50 10.29 -36.59
C LEU A 768 0.41 9.22 -36.68
N GLY A 769 -0.69 9.44 -35.97
CA GLY A 769 -1.91 8.66 -36.06
C GLY A 769 -2.84 9.18 -37.16
N ASP A 770 -3.74 8.32 -37.60
CA ASP A 770 -4.84 8.68 -38.49
C ASP A 770 -6.02 9.21 -37.66
N PRO A 771 -6.31 10.53 -37.66
CA PRO A 771 -7.37 11.12 -36.85
C PRO A 771 -8.79 10.74 -37.32
N ASP A 772 -8.93 10.11 -38.49
CA ASP A 772 -10.22 9.73 -39.08
C ASP A 772 -10.53 8.23 -38.89
N ASN A 773 -9.80 7.55 -38.00
CA ASN A 773 -10.04 6.15 -37.69
C ASN A 773 -11.07 5.93 -36.56
N GLU A 774 -11.53 4.69 -36.40
CA GLU A 774 -12.56 4.30 -35.43
C GLU A 774 -12.22 4.70 -33.97
N ILE A 775 -10.94 4.61 -33.55
CA ILE A 775 -10.55 4.92 -32.17
C ILE A 775 -10.59 6.43 -31.90
N PHE A 776 -10.15 7.27 -32.84
CA PHE A 776 -10.19 8.73 -32.68
C PHE A 776 -11.63 9.26 -32.71
N GLU A 777 -12.50 8.71 -33.58
CA GLU A 777 -13.93 9.02 -33.58
C GLU A 777 -14.59 8.65 -32.24
N THR A 778 -14.35 7.42 -31.76
CA THR A 778 -14.88 6.94 -30.47
C THR A 778 -14.42 7.82 -29.30
N LEU A 779 -13.14 8.20 -29.27
CA LEU A 779 -12.59 9.07 -28.22
C LEU A 779 -13.16 10.49 -28.31
N SER A 780 -13.34 11.03 -29.51
CA SER A 780 -13.96 12.33 -29.72
C SER A 780 -15.38 12.36 -29.15
N GLU A 781 -16.20 11.35 -29.46
CA GLU A 781 -17.56 11.22 -28.92
C GLU A 781 -17.58 11.12 -27.39
N ALA A 782 -16.66 10.33 -26.82
CA ALA A 782 -16.55 10.18 -25.37
C ALA A 782 -16.15 11.50 -24.68
N ILE A 783 -15.19 12.23 -25.24
CA ILE A 783 -14.76 13.54 -24.73
C ILE A 783 -15.91 14.55 -24.82
N THR A 784 -16.58 14.66 -25.97
CA THR A 784 -17.72 15.58 -26.15
C THR A 784 -18.85 15.28 -25.16
N THR A 785 -19.14 14.00 -24.92
CA THR A 785 -20.20 13.60 -23.96
C THR A 785 -19.88 14.07 -22.54
N VAL A 786 -18.62 13.99 -22.11
CA VAL A 786 -18.20 14.38 -20.75
C VAL A 786 -18.11 15.89 -20.59
N TRP A 787 -17.59 16.59 -21.60
CA TRP A 787 -17.25 18.02 -21.53
C TRP A 787 -18.30 18.95 -22.13
N THR A 788 -19.38 18.42 -22.71
CA THR A 788 -20.55 19.20 -23.19
C THR A 788 -21.86 18.69 -22.56
N PRO A 789 -22.01 18.78 -21.23
CA PRO A 789 -23.21 18.28 -20.56
C PRO A 789 -24.45 19.13 -20.89
N ASP A 790 -25.61 18.47 -20.96
CA ASP A 790 -26.91 19.14 -21.14
C ASP A 790 -27.24 19.97 -19.89
N HIS A 791 -27.12 21.30 -20.00
CA HIS A 791 -27.31 22.26 -18.90
C HIS A 791 -28.76 22.29 -18.36
N SER A 792 -29.69 21.56 -18.96
CA SER A 792 -31.08 21.45 -18.49
C SER A 792 -31.24 20.71 -17.14
N ALA A 793 -30.21 20.01 -16.65
CA ALA A 793 -30.28 19.16 -15.45
C ALA A 793 -29.58 19.71 -14.18
N GLN A 794 -29.08 20.94 -14.18
CA GLN A 794 -28.42 21.49 -12.98
C GLN A 794 -29.43 21.87 -11.88
N LYS A 795 -29.35 21.17 -10.74
CA LYS A 795 -30.20 21.37 -9.55
C LYS A 795 -30.01 22.74 -8.86
N HIS A 796 -28.90 23.43 -9.16
CA HIS A 796 -28.58 24.74 -8.61
C HIS A 796 -28.10 25.67 -9.74
N GLN A 797 -28.90 26.70 -10.02
CA GLN A 797 -28.51 27.82 -10.89
C GLN A 797 -27.89 28.91 -10.02
N PHE A 798 -26.59 28.82 -9.77
CA PHE A 798 -25.85 29.95 -9.21
C PHE A 798 -25.55 30.96 -10.33
N PRO A 799 -25.63 32.28 -10.07
CA PRO A 799 -25.15 33.26 -11.03
C PRO A 799 -23.67 32.98 -11.31
N PRO A 800 -23.22 33.10 -12.58
CA PRO A 800 -21.81 32.92 -12.89
C PRO A 800 -20.98 33.86 -12.02
N PRO A 801 -19.83 33.40 -11.48
CA PRO A 801 -18.94 34.29 -10.74
C PRO A 801 -18.64 35.50 -11.63
N GLN A 802 -18.89 36.70 -11.12
CA GLN A 802 -18.56 37.92 -11.85
C GLN A 802 -17.08 37.85 -12.21
N GLN A 803 -16.78 37.74 -13.51
CA GLN A 803 -15.43 37.93 -14.01
C GLN A 803 -15.03 39.35 -13.62
N THR A 804 -14.26 39.48 -12.54
CA THR A 804 -13.55 40.72 -12.26
C THR A 804 -12.56 40.91 -13.39
N LEU A 805 -12.94 41.70 -14.38
CA LEU A 805 -12.03 42.25 -15.37
C LEU A 805 -10.82 42.82 -14.61
N PRO A 806 -9.58 42.50 -15.01
CA PRO A 806 -8.42 43.10 -14.39
C PRO A 806 -8.54 44.62 -14.54
N ASP A 807 -8.38 45.29 -13.40
CA ASP A 807 -8.47 46.74 -13.26
C ASP A 807 -7.55 47.40 -14.29
N ARG A 808 -8.14 47.94 -15.38
CA ARG A 808 -7.45 48.81 -16.33
C ARG A 808 -7.26 50.17 -15.67
N THR A 809 -6.43 50.24 -14.63
CA THR A 809 -5.91 51.50 -14.11
C THR A 809 -4.49 51.31 -13.58
N ARG A 810 -3.51 51.60 -14.44
CA ARG A 810 -2.39 52.49 -14.13
C ARG A 810 -1.65 52.83 -15.43
N GLU A 811 -1.78 54.09 -15.79
CA GLU A 811 -0.94 54.84 -16.74
C GLU A 811 0.56 54.73 -16.38
#